data_AF-A0AAW1LSF6-F1
#
_entry.id   AF-A0AAW1LSF6-F1
#
_cell.length_a   1.000
_cell.length_b   1.000
_cell.length_c   1.000
_cell.angle_alpha   90.00
_cell.angle_beta   90.00
_cell.angle_gamma   90.00
#
_symmetry.space_group_name_H-M   'P 1'
#
loop_
_entity.id
_entity.type
_entity.pdbx_description
1 polymer ?
#
loop_
_entity_poly.entity_id
_entity_poly.type
_entity_poly.pdbx_seq_one_letter_code
_entity_poly.pdbx_strand_id
1 'polypeptide(L)'
;MGHSTIALFILLCFCSANGLKILCIFPVVSHSHYTSGYILAKDLANRGHEVTFISPFQPEDDSVKNLRILVLTGFQERWQEMKKDVVLFDMNKLPVFLTTLQLGGLGLQMVDGTLQHEVIQTLLKSNEKFDAVILEQFINDGLKSIAYQLGAEPILFSTVPPGSWTNHLVGNPDIPSYIPQVYLASPIHKNFWLRTKNFLAYVFQKLYDYLYFYPRQNQIVQKYFPNHPHLYDLMHNVSLILLNSHAAYSGTVPLLPNMIEIGGFHVQPPKKLPDDLQKILDNAKNGVIYFSMGTLLNSKDFSPTIKSDILNSFSKLKQTILWKYEENLPEAPKNVIIRKWFPQSDLLAHPNVKLFITHGGLLSTIESLHRGVPIVGIPVYGDQKLNMGNAVSRGYGVTVDFRELSEETLSKALKEVLENPKYTERTKYGSQILRDQITKPLDRAEYWIDYVVSYIAQTITVSAAGKMRFVQFQLKSGGPQHIGAQLSLDGDIFDISAVDSSVPNSLLKFLSEGNGVVEKAKRIVAAGKSVVPLTDVNLLAPITKPDKVACIGLNYSGHCDEQNIPYPTEPIIFSKFSSTIIGPYDTIKLPSITNSVDWEAELAVVIGKTAKCIRQDQVEDHIFGYTIAQDISARDWQKKRNGGQFLLGKTMDTFCPIGPAIVTKNKLNAQNLNIKSYVNGVLKQNGNTSEMIFKIDFIVSYLSQIVTLYPGDLILTGTPAGVGVHRSPPEFLKAGDVVETEIEGIGKLRNPVE
;
A
#
# COMPACT_ATOMS: atom_id res chain seq x y z
N MET A 1 -34.63 44.71 -6.53
CA MET A 1 -33.21 44.26 -6.54
C MET A 1 -32.67 44.03 -5.12
N GLY A 2 -33.41 43.35 -4.23
CA GLY A 2 -33.00 43.25 -2.82
C GLY A 2 -33.18 41.88 -2.15
N HIS A 3 -33.63 40.86 -2.88
CA HIS A 3 -33.88 39.52 -2.30
C HIS A 3 -33.00 38.43 -2.94
N SER A 4 -32.58 38.62 -4.19
CA SER A 4 -31.68 37.69 -4.89
C SER A 4 -30.22 37.76 -4.41
N THR A 5 -29.78 38.90 -3.88
CA THR A 5 -28.40 39.09 -3.41
C THR A 5 -28.16 38.50 -2.01
N ILE A 6 -29.20 38.42 -1.18
CA ILE A 6 -29.12 37.84 0.17
C ILE A 6 -29.15 36.31 0.11
N ALA A 7 -29.91 35.72 -0.82
CA ALA A 7 -29.91 34.27 -1.04
C ALA A 7 -28.54 33.74 -1.54
N LEU A 8 -27.83 34.51 -2.36
CA LEU A 8 -26.49 34.13 -2.84
C LEU A 8 -25.43 34.22 -1.73
N PHE A 9 -25.56 35.16 -0.79
CA PHE A 9 -24.67 35.27 0.37
C PHE A 9 -24.93 34.18 1.42
N ILE A 10 -26.18 33.73 1.59
CA ILE A 10 -26.51 32.65 2.53
C ILE A 10 -26.11 31.27 1.96
N LEU A 11 -26.15 31.06 0.64
CA LEU A 11 -25.65 29.83 0.00
C LEU A 11 -24.10 29.71 -0.01
N LEU A 12 -23.37 30.83 0.09
CA LEU A 12 -21.91 30.84 0.24
C LEU A 12 -21.46 30.67 1.71
N CYS A 13 -22.37 30.80 2.69
CA CYS A 13 -22.06 30.63 4.12
C CYS A 13 -22.33 29.22 4.67
N PHE A 14 -22.71 28.26 3.83
CA PHE A 14 -22.92 26.85 4.22
C PHE A 14 -22.07 25.86 3.40
N CYS A 15 -20.90 26.27 2.91
CA CYS A 15 -19.78 25.31 2.85
C CYS A 15 -19.24 25.13 4.27
N SER A 16 -20.00 24.46 5.13
CA SER A 16 -19.38 23.73 6.23
C SER A 16 -18.50 22.67 5.58
N ALA A 17 -17.23 23.00 5.36
CA ALA A 17 -16.20 21.99 5.13
C ALA A 17 -16.21 21.11 6.38
N ASN A 18 -16.90 19.97 6.31
CA ASN A 18 -16.87 19.01 7.39
C ASN A 18 -15.42 18.51 7.46
N GLY A 19 -14.70 18.89 8.52
CA GLY A 19 -13.36 18.40 8.75
C GLY A 19 -13.40 16.88 8.92
N LEU A 20 -12.52 16.19 8.21
CA LEU A 20 -12.32 14.74 8.35
C LEU A 20 -12.06 14.33 9.80
N LYS A 21 -12.50 13.13 10.15
CA LYS A 21 -12.17 12.43 11.39
C LYS A 21 -10.98 11.50 11.16
N ILE A 22 -9.81 11.89 11.65
CA ILE A 22 -8.52 11.27 11.33
C ILE A 22 -7.91 10.61 12.56
N LEU A 23 -7.44 9.37 12.41
CA LEU A 23 -6.67 8.66 13.43
C LEU A 23 -5.18 8.62 13.04
N CYS A 24 -4.31 9.18 13.88
CA CYS A 24 -2.86 9.16 13.69
C CYS A 24 -2.21 8.20 14.71
N ILE A 25 -1.43 7.21 14.25
CA ILE A 25 -0.77 6.21 15.12
C ILE A 25 0.74 6.22 14.90
N PHE A 26 1.48 6.65 15.92
CA PHE A 26 2.94 6.82 15.91
C PHE A 26 3.57 6.08 17.10
N PRO A 27 3.71 4.73 17.03
CA PRO A 27 4.08 3.90 18.17
C PRO A 27 5.59 3.89 18.47
N VAL A 28 6.45 4.47 17.62
CA VAL A 28 7.89 4.42 17.82
C VAL A 28 8.31 5.23 19.05
N VAL A 29 9.09 4.60 19.94
CA VAL A 29 9.62 5.23 21.18
C VAL A 29 10.82 6.13 20.87
N SER A 30 10.58 7.21 20.13
CA SER A 30 11.57 8.24 19.82
C SER A 30 10.92 9.62 19.75
N HIS A 31 11.54 10.60 20.40
CA HIS A 31 11.07 11.99 20.36
C HIS A 31 10.96 12.56 18.94
N SER A 32 11.85 12.17 18.01
CA SER A 32 11.79 12.67 16.63
C SER A 32 10.56 12.15 15.87
N HIS A 33 10.21 10.89 16.08
CA HIS A 33 9.05 10.23 15.51
C HIS A 33 7.76 10.86 16.06
N TYR A 34 7.69 10.98 17.39
CA TYR A 34 6.62 11.69 18.08
C TYR A 34 6.43 13.12 17.58
N THR A 35 7.51 13.92 17.53
CA THR A 35 7.44 15.34 17.11
C THR A 35 6.89 15.45 15.69
N SER A 36 7.33 14.57 14.78
CA SER A 36 6.88 14.53 13.39
C SER A 36 5.37 14.28 13.31
N GLY A 37 4.88 13.24 14.00
CA GLY A 37 3.44 12.91 14.01
C GLY A 37 2.59 13.97 14.70
N TYR A 38 3.05 14.49 15.84
CA TYR A 38 2.32 15.49 16.62
C TYR A 38 2.19 16.83 15.88
N ILE A 39 3.24 17.29 15.17
CA ILE A 39 3.17 18.51 14.35
C ILE A 39 2.11 18.36 13.25
N LEU A 40 2.11 17.21 12.54
CA LEU A 40 1.12 16.94 11.49
C LEU A 40 -0.31 16.87 12.08
N ALA A 41 -0.50 16.13 13.16
CA ALA A 41 -1.80 15.98 13.82
C ALA A 41 -2.34 17.32 14.34
N LYS A 42 -1.47 18.15 14.94
CA LYS A 42 -1.83 19.49 15.42
C LYS A 42 -2.20 20.43 14.28
N ASP A 43 -1.47 20.39 13.17
CA ASP A 43 -1.76 21.22 12.00
C ASP A 43 -3.12 20.86 11.37
N LEU A 44 -3.40 19.56 11.20
CA LEU A 44 -4.71 19.07 10.74
C LEU A 44 -5.85 19.50 11.69
N ALA A 45 -5.67 19.37 13.00
CA ALA A 45 -6.67 19.79 13.97
C ALA A 45 -6.96 21.30 13.91
N ASN A 46 -5.92 22.12 13.77
CA ASN A 46 -6.05 23.57 13.63
C ASN A 46 -6.79 24.00 12.35
N ARG A 47 -6.77 23.16 11.31
CA ARG A 47 -7.47 23.36 10.03
C ARG A 47 -8.92 22.88 10.06
N GLY A 48 -9.37 22.31 11.18
CA GLY A 48 -10.77 21.97 11.42
C GLY A 48 -11.08 20.47 11.40
N HIS A 49 -10.09 19.61 11.16
CA HIS A 49 -10.26 18.15 11.27
C HIS A 49 -10.43 17.70 12.72
N GLU A 50 -11.17 16.63 12.95
CA GLU A 50 -11.21 15.93 14.25
C GLU A 50 -10.11 14.88 14.28
N VAL A 51 -9.04 15.11 15.04
CA VAL A 51 -7.85 14.26 15.01
C VAL A 51 -7.69 13.51 16.32
N THR A 52 -7.52 12.20 16.26
CA THR A 52 -7.03 11.39 17.38
C THR A 52 -5.57 11.05 17.15
N PHE A 53 -4.67 11.45 18.04
CA PHE A 53 -3.24 11.16 17.96
C PHE A 53 -2.81 10.18 19.06
N ILE A 54 -2.23 9.05 18.64
CA ILE A 54 -1.77 7.97 19.50
C ILE A 54 -0.25 7.88 19.45
N SER A 55 0.42 7.98 20.59
CA SER A 55 1.88 7.81 20.69
C SER A 55 2.34 7.41 22.10
N PRO A 56 3.59 6.96 22.29
CA PRO A 56 4.15 6.70 23.62
C PRO A 56 4.36 7.96 24.50
N PHE A 57 4.19 9.17 23.97
CA PHE A 57 4.57 10.41 24.64
C PHE A 57 3.35 11.31 24.90
N GLN A 58 3.38 11.98 26.05
CA GLN A 58 2.42 13.04 26.39
C GLN A 58 2.94 14.39 25.85
N PRO A 59 2.14 15.15 25.07
CA PRO A 59 2.50 16.51 24.67
C PRO A 59 2.56 17.48 25.85
N GLU A 60 3.42 18.48 25.73
CA GLU A 60 3.45 19.63 26.66
C GLU A 60 2.23 20.54 26.50
N ASP A 61 1.63 20.57 25.30
CA ASP A 61 0.43 21.33 24.98
C ASP A 61 -0.67 20.37 24.49
N ASP A 62 -1.64 20.11 25.35
CA ASP A 62 -2.83 19.30 25.05
C ASP A 62 -4.10 20.15 24.87
N SER A 63 -3.95 21.47 24.76
CA SER A 63 -5.06 22.43 24.69
C SER A 63 -5.62 22.65 23.27
N VAL A 64 -5.06 21.94 22.28
CA VAL A 64 -5.42 22.11 20.87
C VAL A 64 -6.85 21.63 20.63
N LYS A 65 -7.71 22.54 20.17
CA LYS A 65 -9.10 22.22 19.82
C LYS A 65 -9.13 21.15 18.73
N ASN A 66 -10.09 20.22 18.83
CA ASN A 66 -10.28 19.08 17.90
C ASN A 66 -9.13 18.05 17.87
N LEU A 67 -8.20 18.09 18.82
CA LEU A 67 -7.13 17.09 18.94
C LEU A 67 -7.31 16.24 20.21
N ARG A 68 -7.65 14.96 20.04
CA ARG A 68 -7.70 13.96 21.11
C ARG A 68 -6.35 13.23 21.21
N ILE A 69 -5.73 13.25 22.37
CA ILE A 69 -4.45 12.56 22.62
C ILE A 69 -4.69 11.26 23.40
N LEU A 70 -4.10 10.15 22.94
CA LEU A 70 -4.09 8.87 23.65
C LEU A 70 -2.65 8.36 23.78
N VAL A 71 -2.25 7.97 24.98
CA VAL A 71 -0.86 7.58 25.27
C VAL A 71 -0.70 6.07 25.34
N LEU A 72 0.29 5.54 24.63
CA LEU A 72 0.73 4.14 24.75
C LEU A 72 1.62 3.98 25.98
N THR A 73 1.01 3.95 27.16
CA THR A 73 1.70 3.77 28.45
C THR A 73 2.50 2.48 28.49
N GLY A 74 3.62 2.44 29.23
CA GLY A 74 4.47 1.25 29.34
C GLY A 74 5.48 1.07 28.19
N PHE A 75 5.28 1.72 27.04
CA PHE A 75 6.20 1.63 25.91
C PHE A 75 7.56 2.27 26.22
N GLN A 76 7.56 3.44 26.87
CA GLN A 76 8.80 4.11 27.25
C GLN A 76 9.58 3.30 28.28
N GLU A 77 8.91 2.73 29.28
CA GLU A 77 9.50 1.91 30.34
C GLU A 77 10.12 0.64 29.77
N ARG A 78 9.37 -0.09 28.92
CA ARG A 78 9.86 -1.30 28.25
C ARG A 78 11.08 -1.00 27.38
N TRP A 79 11.10 0.13 26.69
CA TRP A 79 12.26 0.58 25.92
C TRP A 79 13.47 0.88 26.80
N GLN A 80 13.28 1.54 27.94
CA GLN A 80 14.37 1.79 28.89
C GLN A 80 14.92 0.49 29.49
N GLU A 81 14.07 -0.50 29.74
CA GLU A 81 14.49 -1.80 30.21
C GLU A 81 15.34 -2.54 29.17
N MET A 82 14.88 -2.62 27.92
CA MET A 82 15.65 -3.22 26.82
C MET A 82 17.01 -2.54 26.58
N LYS A 83 17.09 -1.22 26.82
CA LYS A 83 18.35 -0.47 26.69
C LYS A 83 19.41 -0.83 27.72
N LYS A 84 19.04 -1.37 28.90
CA LYS A 84 20.02 -1.71 29.94
C LYS A 84 21.00 -2.78 29.47
N ASP A 85 20.55 -3.68 28.62
CA ASP A 85 21.34 -4.80 28.11
C ASP A 85 22.06 -4.48 26.79
N VAL A 86 21.90 -3.26 26.26
CA VAL A 86 22.42 -2.84 24.95
C VAL A 86 23.12 -1.49 25.02
N VAL A 87 24.44 -1.48 24.82
CA VAL A 87 25.19 -0.24 24.59
C VAL A 87 24.95 0.22 23.14
N LEU A 88 24.13 1.26 22.95
CA LEU A 88 23.76 1.73 21.61
C LEU A 88 24.97 2.12 20.74
N PHE A 89 26.06 2.58 21.34
CA PHE A 89 27.30 2.88 20.62
C PHE A 89 27.94 1.64 19.98
N ASP A 90 27.69 0.44 20.53
CA ASP A 90 28.19 -0.82 19.98
C ASP A 90 27.40 -1.28 18.75
N MET A 91 26.23 -0.70 18.46
CA MET A 91 25.49 -0.99 17.23
C MET A 91 26.31 -0.66 15.98
N ASN A 92 27.27 0.27 16.07
CA ASN A 92 28.13 0.60 14.93
C ASN A 92 29.01 -0.57 14.47
N LYS A 93 29.27 -1.54 15.37
CA LYS A 93 30.13 -2.70 15.16
C LYS A 93 29.41 -3.85 14.44
N LEU A 94 28.07 -3.80 14.40
CA LEU A 94 27.28 -4.88 13.84
C LEU A 94 27.34 -4.89 12.31
N PRO A 95 27.49 -6.09 11.71
CA PRO A 95 27.26 -6.26 10.28
C PRO A 95 25.83 -5.89 9.88
N VAL A 96 25.67 -5.50 8.62
CA VAL A 96 24.38 -5.03 8.06
C VAL A 96 23.27 -6.08 8.18
N PHE A 97 23.60 -7.36 8.00
CA PHE A 97 22.63 -8.45 8.12
C PHE A 97 22.13 -8.62 9.56
N LEU A 98 23.02 -8.56 10.58
CA LEU A 98 22.58 -8.62 11.98
C LEU A 98 21.74 -7.40 12.37
N THR A 99 22.11 -6.22 11.86
CA THR A 99 21.31 -5.00 12.05
C THR A 99 19.89 -5.16 11.49
N THR A 100 19.76 -5.78 10.32
CA THR A 100 18.46 -6.09 9.68
C THR A 100 17.62 -7.02 10.56
N LEU A 101 18.21 -8.11 11.06
CA LEU A 101 17.50 -9.07 11.92
C LEU A 101 17.02 -8.44 13.24
N GLN A 102 17.88 -7.62 13.89
CA GLN A 102 17.53 -6.95 15.14
C GLN A 102 16.40 -5.93 14.96
N LEU A 103 16.47 -5.12 13.90
CA LEU A 103 15.40 -4.17 13.57
C LEU A 103 14.10 -4.90 13.25
N GLY A 104 14.14 -5.99 12.49
CA GLY A 104 12.96 -6.81 12.25
C GLY A 104 12.37 -7.37 13.55
N GLY A 105 13.21 -7.82 14.50
CA GLY A 105 12.76 -8.22 15.83
C GLY A 105 12.04 -7.11 16.59
N LEU A 106 12.58 -5.89 16.58
CA LEU A 106 11.94 -4.71 17.18
C LEU A 106 10.61 -4.37 16.49
N GLY A 107 10.55 -4.48 15.15
CA GLY A 107 9.32 -4.30 14.38
C GLY A 107 8.23 -5.28 14.80
N LEU A 108 8.56 -6.56 14.96
CA LEU A 108 7.61 -7.59 15.44
C LEU A 108 7.07 -7.26 16.83
N GLN A 109 7.95 -6.90 17.78
CA GLN A 109 7.56 -6.53 19.14
C GLN A 109 6.70 -5.27 19.17
N MET A 110 7.01 -4.28 18.32
CA MET A 110 6.25 -3.05 18.21
C MET A 110 4.84 -3.31 17.67
N VAL A 111 4.70 -4.16 16.64
CA VAL A 111 3.37 -4.52 16.09
C VAL A 111 2.55 -5.26 17.14
N ASP A 112 3.09 -6.31 17.77
CA ASP A 112 2.40 -7.09 18.79
C ASP A 112 2.02 -6.22 20.00
N GLY A 113 2.97 -5.43 20.50
CA GLY A 113 2.74 -4.53 21.62
C GLY A 113 1.71 -3.44 21.34
N THR A 114 1.68 -2.90 20.12
CA THR A 114 0.69 -1.88 19.74
C THR A 114 -0.70 -2.49 19.61
N LEU A 115 -0.84 -3.62 18.93
CA LEU A 115 -2.12 -4.31 18.81
C LEU A 115 -2.64 -4.83 20.15
N GLN A 116 -1.76 -5.22 21.07
CA GLN A 116 -2.14 -5.64 22.42
C GLN A 116 -2.64 -4.49 23.31
N HIS A 117 -2.16 -3.26 23.07
CA HIS A 117 -2.34 -2.15 24.01
C HIS A 117 -3.82 -1.81 24.22
N GLU A 118 -4.18 -1.49 25.48
CA GLU A 118 -5.57 -1.24 25.87
C GLU A 118 -6.22 -0.08 25.09
N VAL A 119 -5.45 0.97 24.78
CA VAL A 119 -5.90 2.10 23.95
C VAL A 119 -6.37 1.63 22.58
N ILE A 120 -5.58 0.77 21.92
CA ILE A 120 -5.92 0.25 20.60
C ILE A 120 -7.11 -0.70 20.71
N GLN A 121 -7.09 -1.62 21.68
CA GLN A 121 -8.20 -2.55 21.90
C GLN A 121 -9.52 -1.86 22.23
N THR A 122 -9.49 -0.78 23.02
CA THR A 122 -10.66 0.02 23.36
C THR A 122 -11.19 0.77 22.15
N LEU A 123 -10.29 1.37 21.37
CA LEU A 123 -10.66 2.07 20.15
C LEU A 123 -11.29 1.11 19.13
N LEU A 124 -10.71 -0.07 18.93
CA LEU A 124 -11.22 -1.08 18.00
C LEU A 124 -12.58 -1.67 18.43
N LYS A 125 -12.86 -1.67 19.74
CA LYS A 125 -14.17 -2.08 20.31
C LYS A 125 -15.17 -0.93 20.35
N SER A 126 -14.72 0.31 20.19
CA SER A 126 -15.61 1.45 20.09
C SER A 126 -16.28 1.43 18.72
N ASN A 127 -17.56 1.79 18.65
CA ASN A 127 -18.26 1.98 17.37
C ASN A 127 -17.83 3.28 16.66
N GLU A 128 -16.68 3.86 17.04
CA GLU A 128 -16.15 5.08 16.46
C GLU A 128 -15.71 4.83 15.01
N LYS A 129 -16.05 5.76 14.13
CA LYS A 129 -15.68 5.73 12.71
C LYS A 129 -14.65 6.82 12.42
N PHE A 130 -13.73 6.51 11.52
CA PHE A 130 -12.70 7.41 11.03
C PHE A 130 -12.74 7.43 9.51
N ASP A 131 -12.50 8.59 8.93
CA ASP A 131 -12.38 8.74 7.47
C ASP A 131 -11.01 8.25 6.99
N ALA A 132 -9.97 8.51 7.79
CA ALA A 132 -8.59 8.11 7.49
C ALA A 132 -7.81 7.65 8.71
N VAL A 133 -6.85 6.75 8.49
CA VAL A 133 -5.84 6.34 9.47
C VAL A 133 -4.46 6.66 8.91
N ILE A 134 -3.78 7.62 9.54
CA ILE A 134 -2.38 7.97 9.27
C ILE A 134 -1.49 7.11 10.15
N LEU A 135 -0.79 6.15 9.54
CA LEU A 135 0.14 5.25 10.21
C LEU A 135 1.57 5.68 9.97
N GLU A 136 2.34 5.78 11.05
CA GLU A 136 3.79 5.82 10.94
C GLU A 136 4.31 4.56 10.26
N GLN A 137 5.06 4.70 9.16
CA GLN A 137 5.71 3.60 8.44
C GLN A 137 7.17 3.47 8.90
N PHE A 138 7.43 2.47 9.74
CA PHE A 138 8.76 2.13 10.25
C PHE A 138 8.79 0.64 10.62
N ILE A 139 8.99 -0.25 9.63
CA ILE A 139 9.08 -1.73 9.82
C ILE A 139 7.93 -2.31 10.67
N ASN A 140 6.72 -1.81 10.44
CA ASN A 140 5.52 -2.07 11.24
C ASN A 140 4.29 -2.30 10.37
N ASP A 141 4.48 -2.93 9.22
CA ASP A 141 3.45 -3.12 8.19
C ASP A 141 2.15 -3.75 8.69
N GLY A 142 2.23 -4.63 9.70
CA GLY A 142 1.09 -5.24 10.36
C GLY A 142 0.09 -4.25 10.97
N LEU A 143 0.51 -3.03 11.33
CA LEU A 143 -0.39 -2.00 11.86
C LEU A 143 -1.38 -1.47 10.82
N LYS A 144 -1.13 -1.71 9.51
CA LYS A 144 -2.11 -1.43 8.44
C LYS A 144 -3.44 -2.16 8.64
N SER A 145 -3.42 -3.28 9.36
CA SER A 145 -4.65 -4.00 9.75
C SER A 145 -5.62 -3.12 10.55
N ILE A 146 -5.14 -2.13 11.32
CA ILE A 146 -6.01 -1.22 12.08
C ILE A 146 -6.90 -0.41 11.13
N ALA A 147 -6.34 0.13 10.05
CA ALA A 147 -7.10 0.89 9.05
C ALA A 147 -8.18 0.02 8.40
N TYR A 148 -7.83 -1.22 8.02
CA TYR A 148 -8.77 -2.18 7.47
C TYR A 148 -9.90 -2.53 8.45
N GLN A 149 -9.56 -2.80 9.72
CA GLN A 149 -10.55 -3.15 10.75
C GLN A 149 -11.54 -2.00 11.02
N LEU A 150 -11.08 -0.75 10.95
CA LEU A 150 -11.91 0.44 11.13
C LEU A 150 -12.71 0.80 9.87
N GLY A 151 -12.37 0.21 8.71
CA GLY A 151 -12.96 0.56 7.42
C GLY A 151 -12.58 1.98 6.96
N ALA A 152 -11.39 2.44 7.34
CA ALA A 152 -10.91 3.80 7.13
C ALA A 152 -9.75 3.83 6.13
N GLU A 153 -9.54 4.98 5.48
CA GLU A 153 -8.54 5.11 4.42
C GLU A 153 -7.09 5.05 4.95
N PRO A 154 -6.25 4.08 4.52
CA PRO A 154 -4.86 3.98 4.98
C PRO A 154 -3.95 5.01 4.30
N ILE A 155 -3.39 5.90 5.12
CA ILE A 155 -2.36 6.86 4.75
C ILE A 155 -1.09 6.53 5.53
N LEU A 156 0.07 6.54 4.87
CA LEU A 156 1.34 6.29 5.54
C LEU A 156 2.15 7.58 5.71
N PHE A 157 2.75 7.75 6.87
CA PHE A 157 3.78 8.76 7.12
C PHE A 157 5.14 8.07 7.21
N SER A 158 6.03 8.30 6.26
CA SER A 158 7.37 7.74 6.29
C SER A 158 8.37 8.67 6.97
N THR A 159 9.01 8.16 8.02
CA THR A 159 10.08 8.83 8.76
C THR A 159 11.45 8.69 8.10
N VAL A 160 11.56 7.92 7.02
CA VAL A 160 12.77 7.72 6.24
C VAL A 160 12.57 8.14 4.78
N PRO A 161 13.64 8.45 4.03
CA PRO A 161 13.52 8.69 2.60
C PRO A 161 12.97 7.48 1.84
N PRO A 162 12.40 7.67 0.64
CA PRO A 162 11.91 6.59 -0.22
C PRO A 162 12.97 5.52 -0.48
N GLY A 163 12.57 4.26 -0.39
CA GLY A 163 13.48 3.13 -0.57
C GLY A 163 12.79 1.78 -0.36
N SER A 164 13.59 0.75 -0.08
CA SER A 164 13.13 -0.64 0.06
C SER A 164 12.00 -0.84 1.08
N TRP A 165 11.91 0.05 2.07
CA TRP A 165 10.92 0.04 3.15
C TRP A 165 9.57 0.66 2.79
N THR A 166 9.49 1.43 1.71
CA THR A 166 8.28 2.21 1.34
C THR A 166 7.85 2.01 -0.10
N ASN A 167 8.79 1.88 -1.03
CA ASN A 167 8.51 1.87 -2.46
C ASN A 167 7.52 0.77 -2.87
N HIS A 168 7.73 -0.45 -2.38
CA HIS A 168 6.90 -1.60 -2.71
C HIS A 168 5.44 -1.48 -2.22
N LEU A 169 5.16 -0.61 -1.24
CA LEU A 169 3.82 -0.44 -0.67
C LEU A 169 2.84 0.22 -1.65
N VAL A 170 3.37 0.98 -2.61
CA VAL A 170 2.58 1.64 -3.67
C VAL A 170 3.06 1.27 -5.08
N GLY A 171 3.89 0.22 -5.20
CA GLY A 171 4.39 -0.23 -6.50
C GLY A 171 5.47 0.66 -7.13
N ASN A 172 6.08 1.57 -6.37
CA ASN A 172 7.22 2.37 -6.84
C ASN A 172 8.45 1.44 -7.04
N PRO A 173 9.25 1.60 -8.11
CA PRO A 173 10.38 0.71 -8.36
C PRO A 173 11.51 0.85 -7.34
N ASP A 174 11.96 -0.28 -6.80
CA ASP A 174 13.19 -0.39 -6.03
C ASP A 174 14.40 -0.59 -6.97
N ILE A 175 15.33 0.38 -7.00
CA ILE A 175 16.49 0.34 -7.90
C ILE A 175 17.79 0.32 -7.09
N PRO A 176 18.27 -0.88 -6.70
CA PRO A 176 19.41 -1.02 -5.77
C PRO A 176 20.77 -0.59 -6.36
N SER A 177 20.83 -0.23 -7.64
CA SER A 177 22.06 0.29 -8.25
C SER A 177 22.37 1.74 -7.85
N TYR A 178 21.37 2.52 -7.43
CA TYR A 178 21.57 3.91 -6.98
C TYR A 178 20.74 4.33 -5.77
N ILE A 179 19.72 3.56 -5.36
CA ILE A 179 18.98 3.77 -4.11
C ILE A 179 19.69 2.99 -2.97
N PRO A 180 20.29 3.68 -1.99
CA PRO A 180 20.97 3.01 -0.87
C PRO A 180 19.99 2.36 0.10
N GLN A 181 20.39 1.24 0.70
CA GLN A 181 19.74 0.70 1.90
C GLN A 181 19.93 1.68 3.05
N VAL A 182 18.89 1.80 3.91
CA VAL A 182 18.80 2.79 4.99
C VAL A 182 20.04 2.81 5.90
N TYR A 183 20.66 1.66 6.13
CA TYR A 183 21.80 1.48 7.04
C TYR A 183 23.18 1.62 6.37
N LEU A 184 23.22 1.82 5.06
CA LEU A 184 24.46 1.96 4.31
C LEU A 184 24.80 3.43 4.06
N ALA A 185 26.09 3.74 4.06
CA ALA A 185 26.56 5.08 3.71
C ALA A 185 26.27 5.40 2.24
N SER A 186 25.89 6.66 1.99
CA SER A 186 25.65 7.24 0.65
C SER A 186 26.81 8.16 0.23
N PRO A 187 27.01 8.45 -1.07
CA PRO A 187 26.35 7.86 -2.24
C PRO A 187 27.02 6.57 -2.69
N ILE A 188 26.19 5.56 -2.95
CA ILE A 188 26.64 4.21 -3.33
C ILE A 188 27.10 4.13 -4.79
N HIS A 189 26.73 5.09 -5.65
CA HIS A 189 27.05 5.07 -7.07
C HIS A 189 28.50 5.48 -7.39
N LYS A 190 29.30 5.85 -6.38
CA LYS A 190 30.71 6.26 -6.55
C LYS A 190 31.60 5.18 -7.15
N ASN A 191 31.33 3.89 -6.88
CA ASN A 191 32.06 2.79 -7.49
C ASN A 191 31.23 1.50 -7.54
N PHE A 192 31.71 0.53 -8.33
CA PHE A 192 31.07 -0.76 -8.52
C PHE A 192 30.86 -1.52 -7.20
N TRP A 193 31.87 -1.58 -6.33
CA TRP A 193 31.81 -2.37 -5.09
C TRP A 193 30.79 -1.86 -4.08
N LEU A 194 30.60 -0.54 -3.98
CA LEU A 194 29.55 0.04 -3.15
C LEU A 194 28.15 -0.30 -3.67
N ARG A 195 27.94 -0.28 -5.00
CA ARG A 195 26.70 -0.75 -5.62
C ARG A 195 26.47 -2.24 -5.37
N THR A 196 27.51 -3.07 -5.50
CA THR A 196 27.44 -4.50 -5.24
C THR A 196 27.07 -4.78 -3.78
N LYS A 197 27.72 -4.11 -2.81
CA LYS A 197 27.39 -4.23 -1.39
C LYS A 197 25.94 -3.82 -1.11
N ASN A 198 25.48 -2.73 -1.74
CA ASN A 198 24.10 -2.28 -1.62
C ASN A 198 23.10 -3.30 -2.19
N PHE A 199 23.40 -3.86 -3.36
CA PHE A 199 22.59 -4.89 -3.99
C PHE A 199 22.50 -6.15 -3.13
N LEU A 200 23.61 -6.62 -2.57
CA LEU A 200 23.62 -7.79 -1.67
C LEU A 200 22.80 -7.51 -0.39
N ALA A 201 22.92 -6.32 0.19
CA ALA A 201 22.11 -5.92 1.34
C ALA A 201 20.61 -5.85 0.98
N TYR A 202 20.27 -5.33 -0.21
CA TYR A 202 18.91 -5.30 -0.73
C TYR A 202 18.33 -6.71 -0.91
N VAL A 203 19.07 -7.62 -1.56
CA VAL A 203 18.64 -9.00 -1.77
C VAL A 203 18.43 -9.71 -0.43
N PHE A 204 19.36 -9.55 0.50
CA PHE A 204 19.22 -10.12 1.85
C PHE A 204 17.98 -9.57 2.56
N GLN A 205 17.76 -8.26 2.53
CA GLN A 205 16.57 -7.62 3.12
C GLN A 205 15.30 -8.22 2.53
N LYS A 206 15.17 -8.30 1.19
CA LYS A 206 13.97 -8.85 0.56
C LYS A 206 13.76 -10.32 0.90
N LEU A 207 14.82 -11.15 0.90
CA LEU A 207 14.70 -12.55 1.30
C LEU A 207 14.26 -12.67 2.77
N TYR A 208 14.85 -11.89 3.67
CA TYR A 208 14.44 -11.83 5.07
C TYR A 208 12.98 -11.39 5.22
N ASP A 209 12.58 -10.35 4.49
CA ASP A 209 11.24 -9.79 4.52
C ASP A 209 10.19 -10.85 4.13
N TYR A 210 10.36 -11.46 2.96
CA TYR A 210 9.40 -12.43 2.41
C TYR A 210 9.40 -13.78 3.14
N LEU A 211 10.58 -14.27 3.57
CA LEU A 211 10.69 -15.61 4.16
C LEU A 211 10.49 -15.64 5.68
N TYR A 212 10.73 -14.52 6.38
CA TYR A 212 10.73 -14.50 7.84
C TYR A 212 9.85 -13.40 8.43
N PHE A 213 10.04 -12.15 8.00
CA PHE A 213 9.47 -10.97 8.66
C PHE A 213 7.97 -10.84 8.44
N TYR A 214 7.52 -10.79 7.17
CA TYR A 214 6.10 -10.65 6.85
C TYR A 214 5.25 -11.85 7.29
N PRO A 215 5.68 -13.13 7.15
CA PRO A 215 4.94 -14.24 7.71
C PRO A 215 4.72 -14.13 9.22
N ARG A 216 5.71 -13.67 9.98
CA ARG A 216 5.57 -13.45 11.45
C ARG A 216 4.68 -12.26 11.78
N GLN A 217 4.80 -11.15 11.06
CA GLN A 217 3.86 -10.04 11.25
C GLN A 217 2.43 -10.47 10.92
N ASN A 218 2.22 -11.28 9.88
CA ASN A 218 0.92 -11.84 9.57
C ASN A 218 0.40 -12.71 10.71
N GLN A 219 1.23 -13.57 11.32
CA GLN A 219 0.83 -14.35 12.50
C GLN A 219 0.38 -13.46 13.67
N ILE A 220 1.09 -12.35 13.91
CA ILE A 220 0.69 -11.37 14.93
C ILE A 220 -0.65 -10.73 14.56
N VAL A 221 -0.84 -10.29 13.31
CA VAL A 221 -2.11 -9.72 12.84
C VAL A 221 -3.25 -10.73 13.03
N GLN A 222 -3.08 -11.98 12.61
CA GLN A 222 -4.09 -13.03 12.72
C GLN A 222 -4.42 -13.40 14.17
N LYS A 223 -3.48 -13.25 15.11
CA LYS A 223 -3.73 -13.41 16.55
C LYS A 223 -4.77 -12.40 17.07
N TYR A 224 -4.79 -11.17 16.56
CA TYR A 224 -5.74 -10.13 16.98
C TYR A 224 -6.95 -10.03 16.05
N PHE A 225 -6.81 -10.46 14.79
CA PHE A 225 -7.84 -10.39 13.77
C PHE A 225 -7.92 -11.71 12.97
N PRO A 226 -8.53 -12.78 13.51
CA PRO A 226 -8.48 -14.13 12.90
C PRO A 226 -9.11 -14.28 11.51
N ASN A 227 -9.93 -13.32 11.08
CA ASN A 227 -10.61 -13.32 9.78
C ASN A 227 -10.10 -12.21 8.85
N HIS A 228 -8.96 -11.58 9.17
CA HIS A 228 -8.39 -10.55 8.31
C HIS A 228 -7.77 -11.15 7.04
N PRO A 229 -7.75 -10.39 5.93
CA PRO A 229 -6.93 -10.73 4.78
C PRO A 229 -5.47 -10.92 5.16
N HIS A 230 -4.74 -11.68 4.35
CA HIS A 230 -3.31 -11.87 4.57
C HIS A 230 -2.59 -10.52 4.49
N LEU A 231 -1.56 -10.31 5.31
CA LEU A 231 -0.82 -9.05 5.37
C LEU A 231 -0.33 -8.55 3.99
N TYR A 232 0.12 -9.47 3.12
CA TYR A 232 0.50 -9.15 1.74
C TYR A 232 -0.60 -8.44 0.94
N ASP A 233 -1.88 -8.80 1.13
CA ASP A 233 -3.00 -8.14 0.44
C ASP A 233 -3.24 -6.73 0.99
N LEU A 234 -3.01 -6.54 2.30
CA LEU A 234 -3.15 -5.25 2.97
C LEU A 234 -1.98 -4.30 2.69
N MET A 235 -0.77 -4.83 2.51
CA MET A 235 0.44 -4.03 2.33
C MET A 235 0.42 -3.14 1.09
N HIS A 236 -0.28 -3.57 0.04
CA HIS A 236 -0.43 -2.83 -1.21
C HIS A 236 -1.69 -1.94 -1.24
N ASN A 237 -2.49 -1.97 -0.18
CA ASN A 237 -3.67 -1.12 -0.01
C ASN A 237 -3.30 0.16 0.71
N VAL A 238 -2.60 1.06 0.02
CA VAL A 238 -2.16 2.36 0.52
C VAL A 238 -2.53 3.44 -0.49
N SER A 239 -3.30 4.43 -0.06
CA SER A 239 -3.72 5.53 -0.94
C SER A 239 -2.71 6.65 -1.06
N LEU A 240 -1.94 6.90 0.01
CA LEU A 240 -1.02 8.01 0.09
C LEU A 240 0.17 7.67 0.98
N ILE A 241 1.36 8.06 0.55
CA ILE A 241 2.55 8.09 1.40
C ILE A 241 3.04 9.53 1.50
N LEU A 242 2.99 10.09 2.70
CA LEU A 242 3.66 11.33 3.06
C LEU A 242 5.12 11.02 3.41
N LEU A 243 6.05 11.61 2.68
CA LEU A 243 7.48 11.33 2.79
C LEU A 243 8.19 12.48 3.49
N ASN A 244 8.93 12.20 4.57
CA ASN A 244 9.84 13.17 5.16
C ASN A 244 11.15 13.31 4.34
N SER A 245 11.02 13.59 3.04
CA SER A 245 12.12 13.74 2.09
C SER A 245 12.01 15.02 1.29
N HIS A 246 13.15 15.45 0.74
CA HIS A 246 13.24 16.53 -0.24
C HIS A 246 14.55 16.38 -1.02
N ALA A 247 14.54 16.73 -2.32
CA ALA A 247 15.73 16.65 -3.18
C ALA A 247 16.98 17.38 -2.62
N ALA A 248 16.76 18.40 -1.78
CA ALA A 248 17.83 19.17 -1.13
C ALA A 248 18.71 18.32 -0.18
N TYR A 249 18.17 17.29 0.47
CA TYR A 249 18.92 16.46 1.44
C TYR A 249 18.79 14.96 1.22
N SER A 250 17.76 14.48 0.53
CA SER A 250 17.55 13.07 0.19
C SER A 250 18.22 12.70 -1.13
N GLY A 251 18.51 11.41 -1.36
CA GLY A 251 18.98 10.95 -2.68
C GLY A 251 17.92 11.12 -3.76
N THR A 252 18.32 11.21 -5.04
CA THR A 252 17.37 11.23 -6.17
C THR A 252 16.68 9.88 -6.30
N VAL A 253 15.36 9.87 -6.24
CA VAL A 253 14.51 8.68 -6.31
C VAL A 253 13.30 8.94 -7.20
N PRO A 254 12.84 7.96 -8.00
CA PRO A 254 11.56 8.07 -8.68
C PRO A 254 10.43 8.07 -7.65
N LEU A 255 9.40 8.87 -7.88
CA LEU A 255 8.20 8.93 -7.04
C LEU A 255 6.96 8.71 -7.90
N LEU A 256 6.03 7.92 -7.40
CA LEU A 256 4.69 7.83 -7.95
C LEU A 256 3.84 9.03 -7.51
N PRO A 257 2.74 9.36 -8.22
CA PRO A 257 1.90 10.52 -7.89
C PRO A 257 1.32 10.50 -6.46
N ASN A 258 1.17 9.34 -5.85
CA ASN A 258 0.67 9.18 -4.48
C ASN A 258 1.79 9.14 -3.41
N MET A 259 3.02 9.50 -3.78
CA MET A 259 4.16 9.65 -2.87
C MET A 259 4.54 11.12 -2.76
N ILE A 260 4.12 11.77 -1.67
CA ILE A 260 4.16 13.22 -1.53
C ILE A 260 5.27 13.62 -0.56
N GLU A 261 6.28 14.30 -1.09
CA GLU A 261 7.35 14.88 -0.28
C GLU A 261 6.83 16.03 0.57
N ILE A 262 7.03 15.95 1.87
CA ILE A 262 6.70 16.98 2.86
C ILE A 262 7.91 17.33 3.73
N GLY A 263 9.13 17.06 3.26
CA GLY A 263 10.36 17.32 3.99
C GLY A 263 10.52 18.76 4.48
N GLY A 264 11.02 18.92 5.71
CA GLY A 264 11.27 20.22 6.34
C GLY A 264 10.08 20.80 7.10
N PHE A 265 8.91 20.15 7.08
CA PHE A 265 7.70 20.59 7.77
C PHE A 265 7.88 20.77 9.29
N HIS A 266 8.79 20.04 9.93
CA HIS A 266 9.06 20.14 11.37
C HIS A 266 9.86 21.38 11.74
N VAL A 267 10.49 22.07 10.78
CA VAL A 267 11.30 23.25 11.04
C VAL A 267 10.41 24.50 11.10
N GLN A 268 9.81 24.71 12.27
CA GLN A 268 8.90 25.82 12.55
C GLN A 268 9.64 27.18 12.65
N PRO A 269 8.92 28.32 12.54
CA PRO A 269 9.49 29.64 12.83
C PRO A 269 10.15 29.66 14.22
N PRO A 270 11.35 30.27 14.35
CA PRO A 270 12.09 30.20 15.60
C PRO A 270 11.37 30.97 16.71
N LYS A 271 11.32 30.37 17.90
CA LYS A 271 10.83 31.02 19.13
C LYS A 271 11.96 31.81 19.79
N LYS A 272 11.59 32.68 20.73
CA LYS A 272 12.57 33.42 21.56
C LYS A 272 13.37 32.43 22.40
N LEU A 273 14.70 32.52 22.35
CA LEU A 273 15.60 31.75 23.22
C LEU A 273 15.47 32.21 24.68
N PRO A 274 15.73 31.32 25.65
CA PRO A 274 15.94 31.71 27.05
C PRO A 274 16.97 32.86 27.16
N ASP A 275 16.70 33.86 28.00
CA ASP A 275 17.48 35.11 28.04
C ASP A 275 18.97 34.89 28.33
N ASP A 276 19.30 33.86 29.11
CA ASP A 276 20.66 33.46 29.41
C ASP A 276 21.36 32.85 28.19
N LEU A 277 20.68 31.99 27.42
CA LEU A 277 21.19 31.48 26.14
C LEU A 277 21.35 32.60 25.13
N GLN A 278 20.35 33.47 24.99
CA GLN A 278 20.43 34.61 24.07
C GLN A 278 21.69 35.44 24.34
N LYS A 279 21.94 35.80 25.61
CA LYS A 279 23.17 36.51 26.02
C LYS A 279 24.45 35.75 25.71
N ILE A 280 24.48 34.43 25.89
CA ILE A 280 25.66 33.62 25.55
C ILE A 280 25.94 33.71 24.05
N LEU A 281 24.91 33.53 23.21
CA LEU A 281 25.05 33.53 21.76
C LEU A 281 25.42 34.93 21.23
N ASP A 282 24.83 36.00 21.77
CA ASP A 282 25.11 37.38 21.36
C ASP A 282 26.55 37.81 21.70
N ASN A 283 27.08 37.37 22.85
CA ASN A 283 28.42 37.71 23.30
C ASN A 283 29.54 36.85 22.69
N ALA A 284 29.19 35.77 21.96
CA ALA A 284 30.15 34.84 21.37
C ALA A 284 30.83 35.43 20.12
N LYS A 285 31.84 36.29 20.32
CA LYS A 285 32.56 37.01 19.24
C LYS A 285 33.15 36.12 18.14
N ASN A 286 33.60 34.92 18.49
CA ASN A 286 34.18 33.96 17.54
C ASN A 286 33.14 33.00 16.94
N GLY A 287 31.87 33.17 17.29
CA GLY A 287 30.78 32.25 16.95
C GLY A 287 30.63 31.09 17.93
N VAL A 288 29.58 30.30 17.69
CA VAL A 288 29.13 29.20 18.53
C VAL A 288 29.13 27.89 17.75
N ILE A 289 29.55 26.81 18.41
CA ILE A 289 29.40 25.44 17.93
C ILE A 289 28.38 24.75 18.83
N TYR A 290 27.37 24.13 18.22
CA TYR A 290 26.42 23.30 18.97
C TYR A 290 26.80 21.83 18.82
N PHE A 291 26.73 21.04 19.89
CA PHE A 291 26.98 19.60 19.88
C PHE A 291 25.84 18.82 20.54
N SER A 292 25.24 17.90 19.78
CA SER A 292 24.17 17.01 20.26
C SER A 292 24.22 15.64 19.58
N MET A 293 24.19 14.58 20.40
CA MET A 293 24.04 13.19 19.93
C MET A 293 22.57 12.76 19.78
N GLY A 294 21.63 13.69 19.89
CA GLY A 294 20.20 13.41 19.80
C GLY A 294 19.59 12.99 21.15
N THR A 295 18.46 12.30 21.09
CA THR A 295 17.64 11.93 22.27
C THR A 295 17.84 10.49 22.72
N LEU A 296 18.37 9.63 21.85
CA LEU A 296 18.56 8.20 22.15
C LEU A 296 20.00 7.84 22.53
N LEU A 297 21.00 8.51 21.94
CA LEU A 297 22.42 8.40 22.30
C LEU A 297 22.75 9.47 23.35
N ASN A 298 23.11 9.04 24.55
CA ASN A 298 23.53 9.98 25.58
C ASN A 298 25.04 10.20 25.49
N SER A 299 25.46 11.47 25.49
CA SER A 299 26.87 11.84 25.46
C SER A 299 27.61 11.34 26.73
N LYS A 300 26.89 11.16 27.84
CA LYS A 300 27.48 10.61 29.07
C LYS A 300 28.00 9.18 28.94
N ASP A 301 27.48 8.43 27.97
CA ASP A 301 27.83 7.02 27.76
C ASP A 301 29.07 6.87 26.84
N PHE A 302 29.71 7.98 26.44
CA PHE A 302 31.02 7.93 25.79
C PHE A 302 32.08 7.32 26.71
N SER A 303 33.00 6.54 26.13
CA SER A 303 34.15 6.03 26.87
C SER A 303 35.00 7.19 27.42
N PRO A 304 35.71 7.00 28.54
CA PRO A 304 36.57 8.04 29.11
C PRO A 304 37.58 8.61 28.10
N THR A 305 38.14 7.76 27.25
CA THR A 305 39.07 8.17 26.18
C THR A 305 38.40 9.08 25.16
N ILE A 306 37.24 8.69 24.60
CA ILE A 306 36.52 9.50 23.62
C ILE A 306 36.12 10.85 24.24
N LYS A 307 35.67 10.84 25.49
CA LYS A 307 35.31 12.06 26.22
C LYS A 307 36.51 12.99 26.36
N SER A 308 37.66 12.48 26.78
CA SER A 308 38.91 13.25 26.89
C SER A 308 39.33 13.84 25.53
N ASP A 309 39.27 13.04 24.47
CA ASP A 309 39.65 13.46 23.12
C ASP A 309 38.75 14.57 22.56
N ILE A 310 37.44 14.49 22.82
CA ILE A 310 36.47 15.54 22.48
C ILE A 310 36.80 16.83 23.24
N LEU A 311 36.99 16.74 24.57
CA LEU A 311 37.29 17.89 25.41
C LEU A 311 38.62 18.56 25.03
N ASN A 312 39.65 17.78 24.73
CA ASN A 312 40.93 18.29 24.26
C ASN A 312 40.78 19.02 22.92
N SER A 313 40.02 18.47 21.97
CA SER A 313 39.72 19.13 20.69
C SER A 313 39.00 20.46 20.91
N PHE A 314 38.01 20.47 21.80
CA PHE A 314 37.21 21.64 22.13
C PHE A 314 38.01 22.73 22.83
N SER A 315 38.95 22.37 23.70
CA SER A 315 39.81 23.32 24.43
C SER A 315 40.66 24.19 23.51
N LYS A 316 40.97 23.72 22.29
CA LYS A 316 41.81 24.40 21.29
C LYS A 316 41.04 25.41 20.45
N LEU A 317 39.70 25.43 20.54
CA LEU A 317 38.84 26.27 19.73
C LEU A 317 38.58 27.63 20.39
N LYS A 318 38.45 28.66 19.56
CA LYS A 318 38.12 30.03 20.01
C LYS A 318 36.62 30.24 20.18
N GLN A 319 35.81 29.35 19.61
CA GLN A 319 34.36 29.35 19.65
C GLN A 319 33.84 28.96 21.03
N THR A 320 32.67 29.49 21.38
CA THR A 320 31.87 28.96 22.49
C THR A 320 31.19 27.68 22.03
N ILE A 321 31.24 26.62 22.84
CA ILE A 321 30.70 25.31 22.51
C ILE A 321 29.53 25.03 23.43
N LEU A 322 28.35 24.82 22.85
CA LEU A 322 27.14 24.42 23.57
C LEU A 322 26.97 22.92 23.40
N TRP A 323 27.18 22.15 24.46
CA TRP A 323 27.12 20.69 24.39
C TRP A 323 25.92 20.16 25.19
N LYS A 324 24.96 19.55 24.49
CA LYS A 324 23.89 18.75 25.11
C LYS A 324 24.52 17.52 25.77
N TYR A 325 24.49 17.51 27.09
CA TYR A 325 25.10 16.46 27.90
C TYR A 325 24.24 16.20 29.14
N GLU A 326 24.04 14.93 29.48
CA GLU A 326 22.97 14.48 30.38
C GLU A 326 23.26 14.73 31.88
N GLU A 327 24.53 14.95 32.22
CA GLU A 327 25.04 15.13 33.59
C GLU A 327 25.96 16.35 33.72
N ASN A 328 26.42 16.65 34.93
CA ASN A 328 27.45 17.67 35.11
C ASN A 328 28.80 17.14 34.61
N LEU A 329 29.62 18.02 34.03
CA LEU A 329 30.94 17.67 33.48
C LEU A 329 31.99 18.67 33.98
N PRO A 330 32.51 18.51 35.22
CA PRO A 330 33.45 19.46 35.84
C PRO A 330 34.75 19.67 35.07
N GLU A 331 35.19 18.65 34.32
CA GLU A 331 36.39 18.67 33.47
C GLU A 331 36.22 19.46 32.16
N ALA A 332 35.02 20.00 31.90
CA ALA A 332 34.76 20.77 30.69
C ALA A 332 35.62 22.06 30.62
N PRO A 333 36.30 22.33 29.49
CA PRO A 333 37.01 23.59 29.27
C PRO A 333 36.11 24.82 29.43
N LYS A 334 36.69 25.97 29.75
CA LYS A 334 35.95 27.23 29.99
C LYS A 334 35.08 27.69 28.81
N ASN A 335 35.43 27.30 27.59
CA ASN A 335 34.67 27.62 26.38
C ASN A 335 33.52 26.63 26.11
N VAL A 336 33.37 25.57 26.92
CA VAL A 336 32.32 24.55 26.79
C VAL A 336 31.25 24.79 27.85
N ILE A 337 30.01 24.94 27.40
CA ILE A 337 28.83 25.15 28.23
C ILE A 337 27.95 23.92 28.10
N ILE A 338 27.69 23.29 29.25
CA ILE A 338 26.95 22.04 29.35
C ILE A 338 25.51 22.32 29.79
N ARG A 339 24.54 21.72 29.09
CA ARG A 339 23.14 21.61 29.56
C ARG A 339 22.55 20.27 29.17
N LYS A 340 21.58 19.81 29.97
CA LYS A 340 20.79 18.62 29.67
C LYS A 340 19.92 18.79 28.42
N TRP A 341 19.49 20.01 28.14
CA TRP A 341 18.60 20.30 27.03
C TRP A 341 18.86 21.70 26.44
N PHE A 342 18.66 21.81 25.13
CA PHE A 342 18.72 23.06 24.37
C PHE A 342 17.54 23.11 23.38
N PRO A 343 16.96 24.28 23.12
CA PRO A 343 15.97 24.48 22.05
C PRO A 343 16.68 24.44 20.68
N GLN A 344 17.02 23.23 20.20
CA GLN A 344 17.92 23.00 19.05
C GLN A 344 17.53 23.80 17.80
N SER A 345 16.27 23.72 17.35
CA SER A 345 15.82 24.38 16.12
C SER A 345 15.91 25.92 16.20
N ASP A 346 15.62 26.49 17.38
CA ASP A 346 15.70 27.94 17.64
C ASP A 346 17.16 28.39 17.76
N LEU A 347 17.98 27.57 18.41
CA LEU A 347 19.42 27.80 18.57
C LEU A 347 20.12 27.83 17.21
N LEU A 348 19.83 26.85 16.34
CA LEU A 348 20.38 26.79 14.98
C LEU A 348 19.93 27.98 14.12
N ALA A 349 18.84 28.67 14.46
CA ALA A 349 18.41 29.87 13.76
C ALA A 349 19.25 31.12 14.07
N HIS A 350 20.05 31.08 15.13
CA HIS A 350 20.83 32.23 15.57
C HIS A 350 22.07 32.48 14.68
N PRO A 351 22.34 33.72 14.23
CA PRO A 351 23.40 34.01 13.25
C PRO A 351 24.83 33.73 13.72
N ASN A 352 25.04 33.65 15.04
CA ASN A 352 26.34 33.32 15.63
C ASN A 352 26.61 31.81 15.70
N VAL A 353 25.64 30.94 15.43
CA VAL A 353 25.92 29.50 15.31
C VAL A 353 26.59 29.21 13.98
N LYS A 354 27.82 28.69 14.03
CA LYS A 354 28.68 28.47 12.86
C LYS A 354 28.76 27.01 12.44
N LEU A 355 28.54 26.10 13.36
CA LEU A 355 28.70 24.67 13.14
C LEU A 355 27.78 23.89 14.08
N PHE A 356 27.24 22.80 13.57
CA PHE A 356 26.54 21.80 14.37
C PHE A 356 27.26 20.45 14.28
N ILE A 357 27.73 19.95 15.43
CA ILE A 357 28.22 18.59 15.61
C ILE A 357 27.03 17.71 15.96
N THR A 358 26.78 16.68 15.18
CA THR A 358 25.58 15.84 15.30
C THR A 358 25.87 14.37 15.06
N HIS A 359 25.08 13.49 15.66
CA HIS A 359 25.05 12.07 15.26
C HIS A 359 24.53 11.82 13.83
N GLY A 360 23.93 12.82 13.16
CA GLY A 360 23.44 12.68 11.78
C GLY A 360 22.01 12.14 11.64
N GLY A 361 21.19 12.23 12.69
CA GLY A 361 19.76 11.94 12.58
C GLY A 361 19.05 12.84 11.57
N LEU A 362 18.00 12.32 10.91
CA LEU A 362 17.35 12.99 9.78
C LEU A 362 16.82 14.38 10.15
N LEU A 363 16.02 14.51 11.21
CA LEU A 363 15.42 15.80 11.61
C LEU A 363 16.48 16.87 11.92
N SER A 364 17.50 16.50 12.71
CA SER A 364 18.63 17.38 13.06
C SER A 364 19.39 17.86 11.82
N THR A 365 19.58 16.96 10.84
CA THR A 365 20.26 17.29 9.59
C THR A 365 19.42 18.25 8.74
N ILE A 366 18.11 18.03 8.67
CA ILE A 366 17.18 18.92 7.98
C ILE A 366 17.11 20.29 8.66
N GLU A 367 17.06 20.36 10.00
CA GLU A 367 17.08 21.62 10.74
C GLU A 367 18.36 22.43 10.43
N SER A 368 19.52 21.77 10.46
CA SER A 368 20.80 22.41 10.15
C SER A 368 20.85 22.94 8.72
N LEU A 369 20.45 22.11 7.75
CA LEU A 369 20.38 22.51 6.34
C LEU A 369 19.38 23.66 6.16
N HIS A 370 18.19 23.53 6.74
CA HIS A 370 17.17 24.56 6.68
C HIS A 370 17.68 25.88 7.26
N ARG A 371 18.43 25.89 8.37
CA ARG A 371 19.00 27.11 8.96
C ARG A 371 20.31 27.59 8.31
N GLY A 372 20.88 26.84 7.37
CA GLY A 372 22.12 27.21 6.70
C GLY A 372 23.38 26.99 7.55
N VAL A 373 23.33 26.08 8.53
CA VAL A 373 24.45 25.73 9.43
C VAL A 373 25.12 24.44 8.95
N PRO A 374 26.41 24.44 8.58
CA PRO A 374 27.13 23.22 8.17
C PRO A 374 27.29 22.24 9.34
N ILE A 375 27.58 20.98 9.02
CA ILE A 375 27.63 19.90 10.02
C ILE A 375 28.93 19.10 10.06
N VAL A 376 29.33 18.69 11.26
CA VAL A 376 30.26 17.57 11.47
C VAL A 376 29.45 16.41 12.06
N GLY A 377 29.40 15.30 11.33
CA GLY A 377 28.62 14.12 11.70
C GLY A 377 29.43 13.05 12.38
N ILE A 378 28.88 12.43 13.43
CA ILE A 378 29.44 11.26 14.12
C ILE A 378 28.38 10.14 14.12
N PRO A 379 28.15 9.47 12.97
CA PRO A 379 27.09 8.48 12.83
C PRO A 379 27.42 7.19 13.58
N VAL A 380 26.42 6.64 14.26
CA VAL A 380 26.53 5.44 15.09
C VAL A 380 25.65 4.31 14.53
N TYR A 381 24.34 4.53 14.39
CA TYR A 381 23.39 3.49 13.98
C TYR A 381 22.23 4.04 13.12
N GLY A 382 21.35 3.15 12.67
CA GLY A 382 20.14 3.54 11.91
C GLY A 382 20.46 4.19 10.57
N ASP A 383 19.70 5.23 10.23
CA ASP A 383 19.79 6.01 8.99
C ASP A 383 20.91 7.07 9.00
N GLN A 384 21.62 7.24 10.12
CA GLN A 384 22.62 8.30 10.33
C GLN A 384 23.74 8.27 9.28
N LYS A 385 24.22 7.08 8.90
CA LYS A 385 25.26 6.91 7.87
C LYS A 385 24.78 7.34 6.48
N LEU A 386 23.52 7.05 6.16
CA LEU A 386 22.87 7.47 4.91
C LEU A 386 22.77 9.00 4.87
N ASN A 387 22.24 9.61 5.93
CA ASN A 387 22.05 11.06 6.02
C ASN A 387 23.37 11.82 5.93
N MET A 388 24.38 11.40 6.69
CA MET A 388 25.71 12.01 6.63
C MET A 388 26.39 11.80 5.27
N GLY A 389 26.20 10.66 4.63
CA GLY A 389 26.65 10.42 3.26
C GLY A 389 26.03 11.41 2.25
N ASN A 390 24.73 11.70 2.39
CA ASN A 390 24.04 12.70 1.59
C ASN A 390 24.55 14.12 1.88
N ALA A 391 24.88 14.44 3.14
CA ALA A 391 25.47 15.72 3.52
C ALA A 391 26.85 15.95 2.92
N VAL A 392 27.73 14.95 3.03
CA VAL A 392 29.10 14.98 2.47
C VAL A 392 29.07 15.11 0.95
N SER A 393 28.24 14.33 0.25
CA SER A 393 28.14 14.40 -1.21
C SER A 393 27.67 15.76 -1.74
N ARG A 394 26.86 16.48 -0.95
CA ARG A 394 26.40 17.84 -1.28
C ARG A 394 27.37 18.93 -0.81
N GLY A 395 28.34 18.56 0.02
CA GLY A 395 29.43 19.41 0.46
C GLY A 395 29.06 20.37 1.59
N TYR A 396 28.01 20.07 2.36
CA TYR A 396 27.61 20.90 3.52
C TYR A 396 28.01 20.28 4.87
N GLY A 397 28.70 19.14 4.85
CA GLY A 397 29.26 18.56 6.07
C GLY A 397 30.36 17.55 5.84
N VAL A 398 30.98 17.13 6.95
CA VAL A 398 32.03 16.12 7.04
C VAL A 398 31.61 15.03 8.03
N THR A 399 32.07 13.80 7.84
CA THR A 399 31.82 12.68 8.76
C THR A 399 33.11 12.29 9.48
N VAL A 400 33.00 12.05 10.79
CA VAL A 400 34.01 11.35 11.60
C VAL A 400 33.45 9.97 11.96
N ASP A 401 34.15 8.91 11.58
CA ASP A 401 33.75 7.55 11.96
C ASP A 401 33.88 7.42 13.48
N PHE A 402 32.82 7.01 14.17
CA PHE A 402 32.83 6.84 15.61
C PHE A 402 33.91 5.84 16.10
N ARG A 403 34.30 4.87 15.27
CA ARG A 403 35.37 3.91 15.59
C ARG A 403 36.77 4.51 15.57
N GLU A 404 36.93 5.62 14.86
CA GLU A 404 38.18 6.35 14.67
C GLU A 404 38.12 7.73 15.35
N LEU A 405 37.09 7.97 16.18
CA LEU A 405 36.90 9.23 16.86
C LEU A 405 38.02 9.41 17.89
N SER A 406 38.86 10.40 17.61
CA SER A 406 39.99 10.81 18.44
C SER A 406 40.14 12.32 18.40
N GLU A 407 41.06 12.85 19.21
CA GLU A 407 41.35 14.27 19.22
C GLU A 407 41.81 14.76 17.84
N GLU A 408 42.64 13.97 17.16
CA GLU A 408 43.18 14.28 15.84
C GLU A 408 42.08 14.30 14.78
N THR A 409 41.26 13.25 14.71
CA THR A 409 40.24 13.10 13.66
C THR A 409 39.13 14.14 13.83
N LEU A 410 38.72 14.43 15.06
CA LEU A 410 37.75 15.47 15.36
C LEU A 410 38.32 16.87 15.09
N SER A 411 39.52 17.19 15.59
CA SER A 411 40.14 18.49 15.35
C SER A 411 40.32 18.79 13.87
N LYS A 412 40.70 17.79 13.07
CA LYS A 412 40.82 17.89 11.61
C LYS A 412 39.47 18.21 10.95
N ALA A 413 38.40 17.51 11.33
CA ALA A 413 37.07 17.74 10.79
C ALA A 413 36.52 19.13 11.18
N LEU A 414 36.72 19.55 12.43
CA LEU A 414 36.31 20.87 12.91
C LEU A 414 37.05 21.98 12.16
N LYS A 415 38.36 21.85 11.99
CA LYS A 415 39.18 22.79 11.23
C LYS A 415 38.70 22.90 9.77
N GLU A 416 38.51 21.77 9.11
CA GLU A 416 38.02 21.71 7.73
C GLU A 416 36.70 22.46 7.56
N VAL A 417 35.71 22.23 8.42
CA VAL A 417 34.38 22.85 8.25
C VAL A 417 34.38 24.33 8.67
N LEU A 418 35.16 24.72 9.69
CA LEU A 418 35.20 26.10 10.18
C LEU A 418 36.04 27.03 9.30
N GLU A 419 37.13 26.55 8.70
CA GLU A 419 38.06 27.37 7.92
C GLU A 419 37.75 27.36 6.42
N ASN A 420 37.07 26.33 5.90
CA ASN A 420 36.73 26.24 4.48
C ASN A 420 35.34 26.83 4.20
N PRO A 421 35.24 28.01 3.54
CA PRO A 421 33.95 28.68 3.31
C PRO A 421 32.96 27.86 2.47
N LYS A 422 33.46 26.91 1.67
CA LYS A 422 32.65 26.01 0.85
C LYS A 422 31.50 25.37 1.62
N TYR A 423 31.72 24.91 2.86
CA TYR A 423 30.66 24.25 3.63
C TYR A 423 29.54 25.22 3.96
N THR A 424 29.88 26.43 4.43
CA THR A 424 28.89 27.46 4.73
C THR A 424 28.12 27.90 3.47
N GLU A 425 28.82 28.11 2.36
CA GLU A 425 28.21 28.46 1.08
C GLU A 425 27.27 27.37 0.58
N ARG A 426 27.70 26.10 0.63
CA ARG A 426 26.89 24.95 0.22
C ARG A 426 25.68 24.74 1.10
N THR A 427 25.80 24.90 2.42
CA THR A 427 24.64 24.79 3.31
C THR A 427 23.64 25.90 3.05
N LYS A 428 24.08 27.15 2.86
CA LYS A 428 23.19 28.27 2.54
C LYS A 428 22.48 28.08 1.20
N TYR A 429 23.19 27.57 0.19
CA TYR A 429 22.58 27.20 -1.08
C TYR A 429 21.53 26.08 -0.92
N GLY A 430 21.84 25.02 -0.17
CA GLY A 430 20.87 23.96 0.11
C GLY A 430 19.67 24.42 0.96
N SER A 431 19.88 25.38 1.86
CA SER A 431 18.81 26.07 2.62
C SER A 431 17.84 26.77 1.69
N GLN A 432 18.35 27.50 0.68
CA GLN A 432 17.53 28.17 -0.32
C GLN A 432 16.68 27.17 -1.09
N ILE A 433 17.27 26.07 -1.60
CA ILE A 433 16.52 25.02 -2.31
C ILE A 433 15.44 24.40 -1.42
N LEU A 434 15.74 24.12 -0.15
CA LEU A 434 14.77 23.51 0.76
C LEU A 434 13.61 24.44 1.10
N ARG A 435 13.85 25.75 1.18
CA ARG A 435 12.84 26.76 1.52
C ARG A 435 12.02 27.24 0.33
N ASP A 436 12.61 27.21 -0.87
CA ASP A 436 11.98 27.65 -2.11
C ASP A 436 11.07 26.55 -2.68
N GLN A 437 9.87 26.44 -2.12
CA GLN A 437 8.84 25.48 -2.53
C GLN A 437 7.55 26.20 -2.89
N ILE A 438 6.89 25.76 -3.99
CA ILE A 438 5.64 26.34 -4.51
C ILE A 438 4.52 26.32 -3.44
N THR A 439 4.48 25.24 -2.65
CA THR A 439 3.55 25.08 -1.52
C THR A 439 4.33 24.75 -0.27
N LYS A 440 3.84 25.20 0.90
CA LYS A 440 4.45 24.77 2.17
C LYS A 440 4.20 23.28 2.37
N PRO A 441 5.13 22.56 3.02
CA PRO A 441 4.98 21.11 3.23
C PRO A 441 3.67 20.67 3.91
N LEU A 442 3.20 21.39 4.93
CA LEU A 442 1.97 21.06 5.63
C LEU A 442 0.70 21.35 4.81
N ASP A 443 0.68 22.46 4.06
CA ASP A 443 -0.41 22.76 3.11
C ASP A 443 -0.52 21.66 2.03
N ARG A 444 0.63 21.15 1.58
CA ARG A 444 0.69 20.02 0.63
C ARG A 444 0.17 18.73 1.26
N ALA A 445 0.53 18.45 2.52
CA ALA A 445 0.07 17.26 3.23
C ALA A 445 -1.45 17.24 3.38
N GLU A 446 -2.04 18.33 3.88
CA GLU A 446 -3.49 18.49 4.04
C GLU A 446 -4.21 18.29 2.71
N TYR A 447 -3.81 19.04 1.66
CA TYR A 447 -4.45 18.93 0.35
C TYR A 447 -4.53 17.49 -0.14
N TRP A 448 -3.42 16.74 -0.03
CA TRP A 448 -3.38 15.37 -0.50
C TRP A 448 -4.17 14.41 0.39
N ILE A 449 -4.18 14.61 1.71
CA ILE A 449 -5.03 13.85 2.64
C ILE A 449 -6.50 14.03 2.26
N ASP A 450 -6.96 15.29 2.14
CA ASP A 450 -8.34 15.61 1.80
C ASP A 450 -8.71 15.07 0.42
N TYR A 451 -7.81 15.23 -0.54
CA TYR A 451 -8.01 14.78 -1.91
C TYR A 451 -8.16 13.25 -1.98
N VAL A 452 -7.31 12.49 -1.28
CA VAL A 452 -7.39 11.03 -1.37
C VAL A 452 -8.63 10.45 -0.70
N VAL A 453 -9.01 11.01 0.45
CA VAL A 453 -10.19 10.61 1.19
C VAL A 453 -11.48 10.99 0.43
N SER A 454 -11.49 12.16 -0.20
CA SER A 454 -12.69 12.67 -0.89
C SER A 454 -12.90 12.10 -2.29
N TYR A 455 -11.82 11.80 -3.04
CA TYR A 455 -11.92 11.51 -4.49
C TYR A 455 -11.18 10.24 -4.95
N ILE A 456 -10.07 9.84 -4.32
CA ILE A 456 -9.22 8.75 -4.85
C ILE A 456 -9.52 7.37 -4.28
N ALA A 457 -10.08 7.26 -3.06
CA ALA A 457 -10.48 5.98 -2.48
C ALA A 457 -11.36 5.12 -3.41
N GLN A 458 -12.00 5.74 -4.40
CA GLN A 458 -12.83 5.07 -5.41
C GLN A 458 -12.14 4.82 -6.78
N THR A 459 -10.95 5.38 -7.07
CA THR A 459 -10.50 5.50 -8.48
C THR A 459 -9.01 5.28 -8.80
N ILE A 460 -8.02 5.45 -7.89
CA ILE A 460 -6.58 5.45 -8.28
C ILE A 460 -5.62 4.73 -7.30
N THR A 461 -6.09 3.75 -6.53
CA THR A 461 -5.20 2.96 -5.68
C THR A 461 -4.64 1.73 -6.41
N VAL A 462 -3.41 1.32 -6.08
CA VAL A 462 -2.84 0.04 -6.56
C VAL A 462 -3.62 -1.16 -5.99
N SER A 463 -4.41 -0.97 -4.92
CA SER A 463 -5.38 -1.97 -4.47
C SER A 463 -6.58 -2.12 -5.41
N ALA A 464 -7.00 -1.06 -6.11
CA ALA A 464 -7.96 -1.18 -7.21
C ALA A 464 -7.36 -1.98 -8.38
N ALA A 465 -6.06 -1.83 -8.66
CA ALA A 465 -5.33 -2.67 -9.61
C ALA A 465 -5.26 -4.15 -9.16
N GLY A 466 -5.33 -4.45 -7.86
CA GLY A 466 -5.51 -5.82 -7.35
C GLY A 466 -6.92 -6.41 -7.57
N LYS A 467 -7.92 -5.56 -7.85
CA LYS A 467 -9.36 -5.89 -7.91
C LYS A 467 -9.96 -5.57 -9.29
N MET A 468 -9.29 -6.05 -10.34
CA MET A 468 -9.64 -5.79 -11.74
C MET A 468 -10.79 -6.68 -12.25
N ARG A 469 -11.50 -6.16 -13.24
CA ARG A 469 -12.43 -6.91 -14.09
C ARG A 469 -11.81 -6.99 -15.48
N PHE A 470 -11.35 -8.17 -15.88
CA PHE A 470 -10.71 -8.34 -17.18
C PHE A 470 -11.75 -8.49 -18.27
N VAL A 471 -11.62 -7.67 -19.31
CA VAL A 471 -12.50 -7.66 -20.48
C VAL A 471 -11.69 -7.95 -21.74
N GLN A 472 -12.37 -8.52 -22.72
CA GLN A 472 -11.86 -8.66 -24.08
C GLN A 472 -12.79 -7.87 -24.99
N PHE A 473 -12.23 -7.06 -25.88
CA PHE A 473 -13.04 -6.13 -26.67
C PHE A 473 -12.43 -5.86 -28.04
N GLN A 474 -13.24 -5.28 -28.93
CA GLN A 474 -12.79 -4.69 -30.18
C GLN A 474 -13.31 -3.26 -30.26
N LEU A 475 -12.51 -2.33 -30.76
CA LEU A 475 -12.96 -0.96 -30.99
C LEU A 475 -14.07 -0.95 -32.06
N LYS A 476 -15.11 -0.13 -31.87
CA LYS A 476 -16.17 0.07 -32.88
C LYS A 476 -15.64 0.67 -34.18
N SER A 477 -14.52 1.37 -34.13
CA SER A 477 -13.78 1.85 -35.30
C SER A 477 -13.12 0.72 -36.13
N GLY A 478 -13.16 -0.52 -35.64
CA GLY A 478 -12.43 -1.66 -36.20
C GLY A 478 -11.01 -1.78 -35.61
N GLY A 479 -10.29 -2.82 -36.03
CA GLY A 479 -8.95 -3.15 -35.53
C GLY A 479 -8.85 -4.57 -34.99
N PRO A 480 -7.70 -4.95 -34.39
CA PRO A 480 -7.56 -6.24 -33.75
C PRO A 480 -8.43 -6.33 -32.48
N GLN A 481 -8.47 -7.52 -31.90
CA GLN A 481 -8.98 -7.71 -30.54
C GLN A 481 -7.98 -7.15 -29.51
N HIS A 482 -8.49 -6.67 -28.39
CA HIS A 482 -7.74 -6.12 -27.26
C HIS A 482 -8.13 -6.80 -25.94
N ILE A 483 -7.25 -6.72 -24.95
CA ILE A 483 -7.53 -7.03 -23.55
C ILE A 483 -7.49 -5.74 -22.76
N GLY A 484 -8.48 -5.55 -21.89
CA GLY A 484 -8.47 -4.45 -20.95
C GLY A 484 -8.86 -4.86 -19.54
N ALA A 485 -8.76 -3.89 -18.64
CA ALA A 485 -9.28 -4.01 -17.29
C ALA A 485 -10.24 -2.85 -17.00
N GLN A 486 -11.32 -3.15 -16.28
CA GLN A 486 -12.19 -2.15 -15.66
C GLN A 486 -12.02 -2.19 -14.13
N LEU A 487 -12.10 -1.02 -13.49
CA LEU A 487 -12.03 -0.90 -12.03
C LEU A 487 -13.42 -1.00 -11.38
N SER A 488 -14.45 -0.50 -12.05
CA SER A 488 -15.86 -0.55 -11.66
C SER A 488 -16.70 -1.34 -12.67
N LEU A 489 -17.93 -1.70 -12.28
CA LEU A 489 -18.93 -2.18 -13.22
C LEU A 489 -19.27 -1.04 -14.19
N ASP A 490 -19.36 -1.34 -15.48
CA ASP A 490 -19.67 -0.39 -16.57
C ASP A 490 -18.73 0.82 -16.70
N GLY A 491 -17.57 0.80 -16.02
CA GLY A 491 -16.55 1.84 -16.15
C GLY A 491 -15.78 1.74 -17.46
N ASP A 492 -15.00 2.78 -17.76
CA ASP A 492 -14.10 2.79 -18.91
C ASP A 492 -13.01 1.71 -18.81
N ILE A 493 -12.46 1.36 -19.96
CA ILE A 493 -11.54 0.24 -20.11
C ILE A 493 -10.11 0.78 -20.21
N PHE A 494 -9.24 0.33 -19.32
CA PHE A 494 -7.80 0.48 -19.50
C PHE A 494 -7.33 -0.57 -20.51
N ASP A 495 -6.95 -0.16 -21.71
CA ASP A 495 -6.45 -1.06 -22.76
C ASP A 495 -5.02 -1.49 -22.42
N ILE A 496 -4.90 -2.71 -21.90
CA ILE A 496 -3.62 -3.26 -21.43
C ILE A 496 -2.76 -3.65 -22.63
N SER A 497 -3.37 -4.23 -23.67
CA SER A 497 -2.69 -4.70 -24.88
C SER A 497 -2.12 -3.56 -25.74
N ALA A 498 -2.71 -2.36 -25.70
CA ALA A 498 -2.21 -1.22 -26.48
C ALA A 498 -0.93 -0.58 -25.92
N VAL A 499 -0.63 -0.78 -24.62
CA VAL A 499 0.48 -0.09 -23.95
C VAL A 499 1.82 -0.81 -24.12
N ASP A 500 1.80 -2.14 -24.20
CA ASP A 500 2.99 -2.98 -24.33
C ASP A 500 2.74 -4.11 -25.32
N SER A 501 3.46 -4.10 -26.45
CA SER A 501 3.33 -5.10 -27.51
C SER A 501 3.72 -6.52 -27.08
N SER A 502 4.38 -6.68 -25.92
CA SER A 502 4.65 -7.99 -25.33
C SER A 502 3.45 -8.58 -24.59
N VAL A 503 2.41 -7.77 -24.30
CA VAL A 503 1.18 -8.27 -23.70
C VAL A 503 0.32 -8.91 -24.79
N PRO A 504 -0.17 -10.15 -24.60
CA PRO A 504 -1.06 -10.78 -25.58
C PRO A 504 -2.35 -10.00 -25.79
N ASN A 505 -2.94 -10.15 -26.97
CA ASN A 505 -4.22 -9.54 -27.34
C ASN A 505 -5.44 -10.45 -27.05
N SER A 506 -5.24 -11.59 -26.38
CA SER A 506 -6.34 -12.45 -25.93
C SER A 506 -6.12 -12.91 -24.49
N LEU A 507 -7.21 -12.93 -23.72
CA LEU A 507 -7.12 -13.22 -22.28
C LEU A 507 -6.66 -14.66 -22.03
N LEU A 508 -6.99 -15.61 -22.92
CA LEU A 508 -6.46 -16.97 -22.86
C LEU A 508 -4.92 -17.00 -22.91
N LYS A 509 -4.31 -16.29 -23.87
CA LYS A 509 -2.84 -16.22 -23.98
C LYS A 509 -2.25 -15.49 -22.79
N PHE A 510 -2.87 -14.40 -22.37
CA PHE A 510 -2.48 -13.65 -21.19
C PHE A 510 -2.43 -14.53 -19.93
N LEU A 511 -3.43 -15.40 -19.72
CA LEU A 511 -3.46 -16.35 -18.60
C LEU A 511 -2.37 -17.43 -18.73
N SER A 512 -2.06 -17.87 -19.95
CA SER A 512 -1.02 -18.89 -20.18
C SER A 512 0.41 -18.42 -19.84
N GLU A 513 0.65 -17.10 -19.82
CA GLU A 513 1.96 -16.52 -19.46
C GLU A 513 2.19 -16.40 -17.95
N GLY A 514 1.15 -16.62 -17.13
CA GLY A 514 1.23 -16.64 -15.67
C GLY A 514 1.32 -15.27 -14.99
N ASN A 515 1.72 -15.27 -13.71
CA ASN A 515 1.58 -14.10 -12.82
C ASN A 515 2.35 -12.84 -13.27
N GLY A 516 3.41 -12.99 -14.06
CA GLY A 516 4.24 -11.86 -14.51
C GLY A 516 3.46 -10.82 -15.34
N VAL A 517 2.49 -11.27 -16.13
CA VAL A 517 1.70 -10.38 -17.01
C VAL A 517 0.56 -9.71 -16.25
N VAL A 518 0.01 -10.38 -15.23
CA VAL A 518 -0.95 -9.78 -14.29
C VAL A 518 -0.32 -8.60 -13.57
N GLU A 519 0.93 -8.73 -13.11
CA GLU A 519 1.67 -7.62 -12.49
C GLU A 519 1.96 -6.47 -13.48
N LYS A 520 2.20 -6.77 -14.76
CA LYS A 520 2.28 -5.73 -15.80
C LYS A 520 0.95 -5.01 -15.98
N ALA A 521 -0.16 -5.74 -16.07
CA ALA A 521 -1.49 -5.16 -16.18
C ALA A 521 -1.80 -4.24 -14.99
N LYS A 522 -1.46 -4.66 -13.77
CA LYS A 522 -1.59 -3.83 -12.57
C LYS A 522 -0.84 -2.50 -12.70
N ARG A 523 0.39 -2.53 -13.20
CA ARG A 523 1.21 -1.33 -13.40
C ARG A 523 0.63 -0.42 -14.49
N ILE A 524 0.12 -0.99 -15.58
CA ILE A 524 -0.48 -0.22 -16.68
C ILE A 524 -1.73 0.51 -16.18
N VAL A 525 -2.61 -0.21 -15.46
CA VAL A 525 -3.81 0.35 -14.85
C VAL A 525 -3.46 1.41 -13.80
N ALA A 526 -2.50 1.13 -12.92
CA ALA A 526 -2.03 2.09 -11.91
C ALA A 526 -1.41 3.35 -12.53
N ALA A 527 -0.79 3.24 -13.70
CA ALA A 527 -0.26 4.39 -14.44
C ALA A 527 -1.34 5.21 -15.16
N GLY A 528 -2.58 4.71 -15.23
CA GLY A 528 -3.70 5.42 -15.84
C GLY A 528 -3.58 5.64 -17.35
N LYS A 529 -2.81 4.81 -18.07
CA LYS A 529 -2.56 4.98 -19.51
C LYS A 529 -3.56 4.22 -20.36
N SER A 530 -3.85 4.76 -21.56
CA SER A 530 -4.66 4.10 -22.60
C SER A 530 -6.09 3.74 -22.20
N VAL A 531 -6.81 4.73 -21.65
CA VAL A 531 -8.23 4.58 -21.31
C VAL A 531 -9.08 4.71 -22.57
N VAL A 532 -9.98 3.76 -22.78
CA VAL A 532 -10.96 3.71 -23.87
C VAL A 532 -12.36 3.78 -23.28
N PRO A 533 -13.23 4.70 -23.74
CA PRO A 533 -14.61 4.75 -23.30
C PRO A 533 -15.34 3.43 -23.57
N LEU A 534 -16.08 2.90 -22.60
CA LEU A 534 -16.85 1.65 -22.79
C LEU A 534 -17.84 1.76 -23.97
N THR A 535 -18.35 2.96 -24.23
CA THR A 535 -19.27 3.25 -25.35
C THR A 535 -18.64 3.03 -26.72
N ASP A 536 -17.31 3.02 -26.82
CA ASP A 536 -16.57 2.98 -28.08
C ASP A 536 -16.11 1.56 -28.44
N VAL A 537 -16.49 0.57 -27.63
CA VAL A 537 -16.08 -0.83 -27.83
C VAL A 537 -17.26 -1.78 -28.01
N ASN A 538 -16.99 -2.90 -28.67
CA ASN A 538 -17.82 -4.09 -28.64
C ASN A 538 -17.15 -5.09 -27.70
N LEU A 539 -17.81 -5.42 -26.59
CA LEU A 539 -17.34 -6.45 -25.67
C LEU A 539 -17.47 -7.84 -26.31
N LEU A 540 -16.41 -8.62 -26.22
CA LEU A 540 -16.35 -10.01 -26.67
C LEU A 540 -16.49 -10.94 -25.46
N ALA A 541 -16.67 -12.25 -25.71
CA ALA A 541 -16.51 -13.24 -24.65
C ALA A 541 -15.11 -13.07 -24.02
N PRO A 542 -15.00 -12.99 -22.68
CA PRO A 542 -13.70 -12.81 -22.04
C PRO A 542 -12.74 -13.98 -22.30
N ILE A 543 -13.26 -15.18 -22.59
CA ILE A 543 -12.51 -16.35 -23.04
C ILE A 543 -13.22 -16.93 -24.26
N THR A 544 -12.52 -17.15 -25.38
CA THR A 544 -13.16 -17.58 -26.63
C THR A 544 -12.85 -19.02 -27.04
N LYS A 545 -11.64 -19.51 -26.78
CA LYS A 545 -11.19 -20.85 -27.23
C LYS A 545 -10.43 -21.60 -26.14
N PRO A 546 -11.06 -21.85 -24.97
CA PRO A 546 -10.43 -22.65 -23.93
C PRO A 546 -10.24 -24.09 -24.40
N ASP A 547 -9.40 -24.86 -23.71
CA ASP A 547 -9.24 -26.30 -23.98
C ASP A 547 -10.51 -27.06 -23.54
N LYS A 548 -11.07 -26.68 -22.39
CA LYS A 548 -12.26 -27.32 -21.82
C LYS A 548 -13.32 -26.32 -21.34
N VAL A 549 -14.58 -26.70 -21.55
CA VAL A 549 -15.76 -26.15 -20.87
C VAL A 549 -16.42 -27.31 -20.13
N ALA A 550 -16.03 -27.50 -18.87
CA ALA A 550 -16.62 -28.53 -18.00
C ALA A 550 -17.87 -27.97 -17.33
N CYS A 551 -18.89 -28.80 -17.12
CA CYS A 551 -20.17 -28.39 -16.58
C CYS A 551 -20.64 -29.38 -15.51
N ILE A 552 -21.24 -28.87 -14.43
CA ILE A 552 -21.76 -29.69 -13.33
C ILE A 552 -23.29 -29.68 -13.35
N GLY A 553 -23.86 -30.85 -13.66
CA GLY A 553 -25.31 -31.05 -13.66
C GLY A 553 -25.85 -31.22 -12.23
N LEU A 554 -27.08 -30.73 -12.01
CA LEU A 554 -27.82 -30.91 -10.74
C LEU A 554 -27.06 -30.42 -9.50
N ASN A 555 -26.28 -29.33 -9.62
CA ASN A 555 -25.44 -28.85 -8.52
C ASN A 555 -26.12 -27.83 -7.60
N TYR A 556 -27.36 -27.38 -7.86
CA TYR A 556 -28.07 -26.45 -6.98
C TYR A 556 -29.27 -27.16 -6.35
N SER A 557 -29.41 -27.05 -5.02
CA SER A 557 -30.50 -27.71 -4.29
C SER A 557 -31.87 -27.32 -4.83
N GLY A 558 -32.11 -26.04 -5.10
CA GLY A 558 -33.38 -25.56 -5.65
C GLY A 558 -33.73 -26.17 -7.01
N HIS A 559 -32.74 -26.44 -7.87
CA HIS A 559 -32.95 -27.09 -9.17
C HIS A 559 -33.29 -28.58 -9.04
N CYS A 560 -32.84 -29.25 -7.98
CA CYS A 560 -33.28 -30.60 -7.66
C CYS A 560 -34.70 -30.59 -7.06
N ASP A 561 -34.98 -29.62 -6.19
CA ASP A 561 -36.28 -29.47 -5.52
C ASP A 561 -37.42 -29.24 -6.54
N GLU A 562 -37.22 -28.37 -7.55
CA GLU A 562 -38.24 -28.12 -8.58
C GLU A 562 -38.57 -29.35 -9.44
N GLN A 563 -37.62 -30.29 -9.51
CA GLN A 563 -37.78 -31.55 -10.23
C GLN A 563 -38.32 -32.68 -9.36
N ASN A 564 -38.36 -32.48 -8.04
CA ASN A 564 -38.68 -33.50 -7.05
C ASN A 564 -37.77 -34.74 -7.17
N ILE A 565 -36.46 -34.52 -7.26
CA ILE A 565 -35.42 -35.57 -7.35
C ILE A 565 -34.42 -35.46 -6.17
N PRO A 566 -33.79 -36.57 -5.75
CA PRO A 566 -32.78 -36.53 -4.70
C PRO A 566 -31.53 -35.76 -5.13
N TYR A 567 -30.84 -35.16 -4.15
CA TYR A 567 -29.58 -34.47 -4.40
C TYR A 567 -28.49 -35.49 -4.77
N PRO A 568 -27.70 -35.24 -5.83
CA PRO A 568 -26.64 -36.14 -6.22
C PRO A 568 -25.61 -36.30 -5.10
N THR A 569 -25.13 -37.53 -4.90
CA THR A 569 -24.04 -37.83 -3.96
C THR A 569 -22.65 -37.69 -4.58
N GLU A 570 -22.57 -37.67 -5.91
CA GLU A 570 -21.36 -37.39 -6.69
C GLU A 570 -21.66 -36.40 -7.83
N PRO A 571 -20.71 -35.54 -8.23
CA PRO A 571 -20.94 -34.57 -9.31
C PRO A 571 -21.25 -35.24 -10.65
N ILE A 572 -22.35 -34.82 -11.28
CA ILE A 572 -22.67 -35.22 -12.66
C ILE A 572 -21.90 -34.30 -13.60
N ILE A 573 -20.91 -34.85 -14.31
CA ILE A 573 -20.04 -34.07 -15.18
C ILE A 573 -20.42 -34.26 -16.64
N PHE A 574 -20.53 -33.15 -17.35
CA PHE A 574 -20.59 -33.12 -18.81
C PHE A 574 -19.73 -31.97 -19.34
N SER A 575 -19.68 -31.82 -20.66
CA SER A 575 -18.92 -30.74 -21.28
C SER A 575 -19.71 -30.06 -22.39
N LYS A 576 -19.25 -28.86 -22.72
CA LYS A 576 -19.51 -28.20 -24.00
C LYS A 576 -18.20 -28.11 -24.79
N PHE A 577 -18.31 -27.95 -26.10
CA PHE A 577 -17.18 -27.56 -26.92
C PHE A 577 -16.99 -26.04 -26.90
N SER A 578 -15.74 -25.60 -27.05
CA SER A 578 -15.37 -24.19 -27.10
C SER A 578 -16.02 -23.43 -28.26
N SER A 579 -16.44 -24.12 -29.32
CA SER A 579 -17.16 -23.54 -30.46
C SER A 579 -18.54 -22.98 -30.10
N THR A 580 -19.10 -23.38 -28.94
CA THR A 580 -20.42 -22.90 -28.50
C THR A 580 -20.36 -21.53 -27.82
N ILE A 581 -19.15 -21.05 -27.49
CA ILE A 581 -18.96 -19.81 -26.74
C ILE A 581 -19.25 -18.60 -27.61
N ILE A 582 -20.09 -17.71 -27.09
CA ILE A 582 -20.35 -16.38 -27.66
C ILE A 582 -20.27 -15.29 -26.58
N GLY A 583 -20.13 -14.04 -27.00
CA GLY A 583 -19.97 -12.89 -26.13
C GLY A 583 -21.24 -12.47 -25.38
N PRO A 584 -21.11 -11.48 -24.49
CA PRO A 584 -22.20 -11.04 -23.61
C PRO A 584 -23.38 -10.38 -24.34
N TYR A 585 -23.20 -10.00 -25.61
CA TYR A 585 -24.22 -9.34 -26.43
C TYR A 585 -24.46 -10.01 -27.79
N ASP A 586 -23.84 -11.17 -28.02
CA ASP A 586 -23.97 -11.91 -29.27
C ASP A 586 -25.30 -12.67 -29.33
N THR A 587 -25.73 -13.04 -30.53
CA THR A 587 -27.02 -13.73 -30.75
C THR A 587 -26.95 -15.22 -30.43
N ILE A 588 -27.90 -15.73 -29.65
CA ILE A 588 -28.20 -17.17 -29.51
C ILE A 588 -29.04 -17.61 -30.72
N LYS A 589 -28.56 -18.59 -31.48
CA LYS A 589 -29.24 -19.11 -32.67
C LYS A 589 -30.05 -20.35 -32.35
N LEU A 590 -31.33 -20.33 -32.67
CA LEU A 590 -32.23 -21.46 -32.52
C LEU A 590 -32.02 -22.48 -33.65
N PRO A 591 -31.58 -23.72 -33.35
CA PRO A 591 -31.40 -24.73 -34.37
C PRO A 591 -32.76 -25.27 -34.83
N SER A 592 -32.95 -25.46 -36.14
CA SER A 592 -34.20 -25.98 -36.72
C SER A 592 -34.57 -27.40 -36.25
N ILE A 593 -33.64 -28.10 -35.59
CA ILE A 593 -33.76 -29.46 -35.09
C ILE A 593 -34.35 -29.57 -33.68
N THR A 594 -34.69 -28.46 -33.04
CA THR A 594 -35.31 -28.42 -31.70
C THR A 594 -36.25 -27.22 -31.55
N ASN A 595 -37.33 -27.40 -30.78
CA ASN A 595 -38.23 -26.32 -30.35
C ASN A 595 -38.27 -26.21 -28.81
N SER A 596 -37.28 -26.79 -28.13
CA SER A 596 -37.24 -26.92 -26.67
C SER A 596 -35.95 -26.34 -26.09
N VAL A 597 -35.56 -25.17 -26.60
CA VAL A 597 -34.37 -24.44 -26.15
C VAL A 597 -34.67 -23.69 -24.87
N ASP A 598 -33.86 -23.92 -23.85
CA ASP A 598 -34.06 -23.48 -22.46
C ASP A 598 -32.86 -22.68 -21.94
N TRP A 599 -33.09 -21.85 -20.94
CA TRP A 599 -32.09 -21.02 -20.26
C TRP A 599 -31.70 -21.61 -18.90
N GLU A 600 -30.43 -21.45 -18.54
CA GLU A 600 -29.79 -21.88 -17.30
C GLU A 600 -28.69 -20.86 -16.91
N ALA A 601 -29.00 -19.97 -15.96
CA ALA A 601 -28.04 -19.01 -15.44
C ALA A 601 -27.00 -19.65 -14.52
N GLU A 602 -25.71 -19.49 -14.82
CA GLU A 602 -24.65 -20.13 -14.05
C GLU A 602 -23.49 -19.19 -13.72
N LEU A 603 -22.90 -19.40 -12.55
CA LEU A 603 -21.55 -18.93 -12.26
C LEU A 603 -20.54 -19.83 -12.97
N ALA A 604 -19.59 -19.24 -13.67
CA ALA A 604 -18.47 -19.96 -14.27
C ALA A 604 -17.15 -19.60 -13.58
N VAL A 605 -16.40 -20.64 -13.19
CA VAL A 605 -15.04 -20.54 -12.65
C VAL A 605 -14.05 -20.51 -13.81
N VAL A 606 -13.07 -19.60 -13.74
CA VAL A 606 -11.99 -19.51 -14.73
C VAL A 606 -10.68 -19.92 -14.09
N ILE A 607 -10.06 -20.96 -14.66
CA ILE A 607 -8.77 -21.48 -14.20
C ILE A 607 -7.65 -20.51 -14.60
N GLY A 608 -6.80 -20.13 -13.66
CA GLY A 608 -5.65 -19.25 -13.87
C GLY A 608 -4.31 -19.97 -13.94
N LYS A 609 -4.22 -21.16 -13.34
CA LYS A 609 -3.01 -21.95 -13.26
C LYS A 609 -3.32 -23.42 -13.45
N THR A 610 -2.46 -24.13 -14.19
CA THR A 610 -2.61 -25.56 -14.47
C THR A 610 -2.88 -26.35 -13.19
N ALA A 611 -4.01 -27.05 -13.13
CA ALA A 611 -4.41 -27.89 -12.00
C ALA A 611 -4.49 -29.36 -12.43
N LYS A 612 -3.71 -30.22 -11.76
CA LYS A 612 -3.75 -31.67 -11.92
C LYS A 612 -3.55 -32.32 -10.57
N CYS A 613 -4.47 -33.20 -10.19
CA CYS A 613 -4.46 -33.92 -8.92
C CYS A 613 -4.27 -33.01 -7.69
N ILE A 614 -4.88 -31.82 -7.71
CA ILE A 614 -4.75 -30.86 -6.60
C ILE A 614 -5.75 -31.17 -5.50
N ARG A 615 -5.41 -30.79 -4.26
CA ARG A 615 -6.31 -30.87 -3.10
C ARG A 615 -7.19 -29.61 -3.01
N GLN A 616 -8.28 -29.68 -2.27
CA GLN A 616 -9.22 -28.56 -2.08
C GLN A 616 -8.55 -27.30 -1.49
N ASP A 617 -7.63 -27.46 -0.54
CA ASP A 617 -6.87 -26.36 0.08
C ASP A 617 -5.92 -25.65 -0.90
N GLN A 618 -5.68 -26.22 -2.07
CA GLN A 618 -4.84 -25.64 -3.12
C GLN A 618 -5.67 -24.98 -4.24
N VAL A 619 -6.99 -25.18 -4.28
CA VAL A 619 -7.84 -24.75 -5.40
C VAL A 619 -7.81 -23.24 -5.58
N GLU A 620 -7.82 -22.49 -4.48
CA GLU A 620 -7.87 -21.03 -4.54
C GLU A 620 -6.71 -20.47 -5.37
N ASP A 621 -5.49 -21.00 -5.21
CA ASP A 621 -4.29 -20.59 -5.97
C ASP A 621 -4.38 -20.87 -7.48
N HIS A 622 -5.30 -21.72 -7.90
CA HIS A 622 -5.48 -22.13 -9.28
C HIS A 622 -6.64 -21.40 -9.98
N ILE A 623 -7.49 -20.71 -9.24
CA ILE A 623 -8.56 -19.88 -9.79
C ILE A 623 -7.99 -18.51 -10.17
N PHE A 624 -8.36 -18.02 -11.36
CA PHE A 624 -8.12 -16.63 -11.76
C PHE A 624 -9.26 -15.73 -11.30
N GLY A 625 -10.49 -16.18 -11.55
CA GLY A 625 -11.69 -15.41 -11.24
C GLY A 625 -12.96 -16.08 -11.73
N TYR A 626 -14.02 -15.29 -11.82
CA TYR A 626 -15.36 -15.75 -12.13
C TYR A 626 -16.01 -14.89 -13.22
N THR A 627 -16.85 -15.53 -14.05
CA THR A 627 -17.69 -14.87 -15.06
C THR A 627 -19.10 -15.44 -15.00
N ILE A 628 -20.05 -14.80 -15.68
CA ILE A 628 -21.38 -15.36 -15.90
C ILE A 628 -21.31 -16.28 -17.11
N ALA A 629 -22.04 -17.39 -17.05
CA ALA A 629 -22.36 -18.23 -18.18
C ALA A 629 -23.87 -18.45 -18.28
N GLN A 630 -24.33 -18.66 -19.51
CA GLN A 630 -25.69 -19.06 -19.82
C GLN A 630 -25.62 -20.45 -20.48
N ASP A 631 -25.95 -21.50 -19.72
CA ASP A 631 -25.87 -22.90 -20.16
C ASP A 631 -27.12 -23.29 -20.96
N ILE A 632 -27.23 -22.79 -22.20
CA ILE A 632 -28.40 -23.07 -23.03
C ILE A 632 -28.51 -24.57 -23.33
N SER A 633 -29.76 -25.06 -23.25
CA SER A 633 -30.08 -26.48 -23.39
C SER A 633 -31.20 -26.74 -24.41
N ALA A 634 -30.97 -27.61 -25.38
CA ALA A 634 -32.05 -28.24 -26.17
C ALA A 634 -32.62 -29.44 -25.39
N ARG A 635 -33.70 -29.24 -24.65
CA ARG A 635 -34.21 -30.18 -23.63
C ARG A 635 -34.74 -31.50 -24.20
N ASP A 636 -35.27 -31.48 -25.42
CA ASP A 636 -35.66 -32.68 -26.15
C ASP A 636 -34.45 -33.56 -26.49
N TRP A 637 -33.35 -32.93 -26.90
CA TRP A 637 -32.07 -33.61 -27.16
C TRP A 637 -31.37 -34.07 -25.89
N GLN A 638 -31.45 -33.29 -24.80
CA GLN A 638 -30.86 -33.64 -23.52
C GLN A 638 -31.57 -34.83 -22.85
N LYS A 639 -32.91 -34.83 -22.81
CA LYS A 639 -33.69 -35.78 -22.00
C LYS A 639 -34.18 -37.00 -22.78
N LYS A 640 -34.59 -36.84 -24.05
CA LYS A 640 -35.31 -37.88 -24.79
C LYS A 640 -34.46 -38.52 -25.89
N ARG A 641 -33.67 -37.72 -26.61
CA ARG A 641 -32.83 -38.22 -27.70
C ARG A 641 -31.48 -38.69 -27.14
N ASN A 642 -30.80 -39.56 -27.89
CA ASN A 642 -29.46 -40.08 -27.54
C ASN A 642 -29.34 -40.68 -26.12
N GLY A 643 -30.38 -41.40 -25.66
CA GLY A 643 -30.33 -42.16 -24.40
C GLY A 643 -30.18 -41.32 -23.13
N GLY A 644 -30.55 -40.03 -23.16
CA GLY A 644 -30.44 -39.14 -21.99
C GLY A 644 -29.03 -38.61 -21.73
N GLN A 645 -28.11 -38.74 -22.69
CA GLN A 645 -26.77 -38.13 -22.61
C GLN A 645 -26.83 -36.62 -22.88
N PHE A 646 -26.08 -35.85 -22.09
CA PHE A 646 -26.23 -34.40 -22.01
C PHE A 646 -25.55 -33.68 -23.19
N LEU A 647 -24.45 -34.22 -23.71
CA LEU A 647 -23.54 -33.55 -24.64
C LEU A 647 -24.25 -32.92 -25.85
N LEU A 648 -25.11 -33.67 -26.55
CA LEU A 648 -25.77 -33.19 -27.77
C LEU A 648 -26.77 -32.06 -27.51
N GLY A 649 -27.49 -32.12 -26.38
CA GLY A 649 -28.42 -31.06 -25.98
C GLY A 649 -27.72 -29.80 -25.49
N LYS A 650 -26.45 -29.92 -25.06
CA LYS A 650 -25.65 -28.85 -24.45
C LYS A 650 -24.67 -28.19 -25.42
N THR A 651 -24.38 -28.80 -26.57
CA THR A 651 -23.23 -28.40 -27.41
C THR A 651 -23.61 -27.89 -28.80
N MET A 652 -24.83 -27.38 -28.98
CA MET A 652 -25.19 -26.69 -30.22
C MET A 652 -24.48 -25.33 -30.29
N ASP A 653 -24.20 -24.83 -31.49
CA ASP A 653 -23.50 -23.55 -31.66
C ASP A 653 -24.24 -22.42 -30.93
N THR A 654 -23.51 -21.46 -30.37
CA THR A 654 -24.02 -20.33 -29.57
C THR A 654 -24.64 -20.66 -28.21
N PHE A 655 -24.66 -21.93 -27.78
CA PHE A 655 -25.28 -22.35 -26.51
C PHE A 655 -24.42 -22.13 -25.25
N CYS A 656 -23.39 -21.28 -25.33
CA CYS A 656 -22.60 -20.88 -24.17
C CYS A 656 -22.24 -19.37 -24.20
N PRO A 657 -23.23 -18.46 -24.10
CA PRO A 657 -22.91 -17.07 -23.84
C PRO A 657 -22.17 -16.91 -22.51
N ILE A 658 -21.08 -16.13 -22.51
CA ILE A 658 -20.33 -15.79 -21.29
C ILE A 658 -19.93 -14.30 -21.27
N GLY A 659 -19.78 -13.74 -20.07
CA GLY A 659 -19.28 -12.39 -19.87
C GLY A 659 -20.01 -11.64 -18.75
N PRO A 660 -20.00 -10.29 -18.74
CA PRO A 660 -19.28 -9.40 -19.65
C PRO A 660 -17.77 -9.29 -19.36
N ALA A 661 -17.32 -9.79 -18.21
CA ALA A 661 -15.93 -9.71 -17.77
C ALA A 661 -15.58 -10.92 -16.89
N ILE A 662 -14.28 -11.19 -16.73
CA ILE A 662 -13.79 -12.05 -15.65
C ILE A 662 -13.43 -11.17 -14.46
N VAL A 663 -14.11 -11.38 -13.35
CA VAL A 663 -13.82 -10.71 -12.08
C VAL A 663 -12.82 -11.54 -11.29
N THR A 664 -11.70 -10.94 -10.91
CA THR A 664 -10.66 -11.63 -10.12
C THR A 664 -11.22 -12.14 -8.79
N LYS A 665 -10.82 -13.32 -8.36
CA LYS A 665 -11.35 -14.01 -7.16
C LYS A 665 -11.36 -13.15 -5.89
N ASN A 666 -10.35 -12.30 -5.69
CA ASN A 666 -10.22 -11.41 -4.53
C ASN A 666 -11.30 -10.32 -4.43
N LYS A 667 -12.18 -10.17 -5.43
CA LYS A 667 -13.25 -9.16 -5.45
C LYS A 667 -14.62 -9.72 -5.01
N LEU A 668 -14.79 -11.05 -4.99
CA LEU A 668 -16.10 -11.68 -4.80
C LEU A 668 -16.02 -12.84 -3.81
N ASN A 669 -17.06 -12.99 -2.98
CA ASN A 669 -17.31 -14.25 -2.29
C ASN A 669 -18.14 -15.16 -3.21
N ALA A 670 -17.49 -15.95 -4.05
CA ALA A 670 -18.16 -16.78 -5.06
C ALA A 670 -19.16 -17.81 -4.49
N GLN A 671 -19.07 -18.12 -3.20
CA GLN A 671 -19.96 -19.06 -2.52
C GLN A 671 -21.26 -18.41 -2.02
N ASN A 672 -21.41 -17.09 -2.16
CA ASN A 672 -22.62 -16.36 -1.76
C ASN A 672 -22.87 -15.14 -2.68
N LEU A 673 -23.34 -15.40 -3.90
CA LEU A 673 -23.70 -14.39 -4.89
C LEU A 673 -25.13 -14.64 -5.38
N ASN A 674 -25.91 -13.57 -5.50
CA ASN A 674 -27.22 -13.65 -6.13
C ASN A 674 -27.09 -13.87 -7.65
N ILE A 675 -27.86 -14.81 -8.18
CA ILE A 675 -27.94 -15.17 -9.61
C ILE A 675 -29.36 -14.95 -10.09
N LYS A 676 -29.52 -14.19 -11.18
CA LYS A 676 -30.82 -13.94 -11.80
C LYS A 676 -30.78 -14.15 -13.31
N SER A 677 -31.89 -14.61 -13.86
CA SER A 677 -32.12 -14.62 -15.31
C SER A 677 -33.48 -14.06 -15.66
N TYR A 678 -33.55 -13.37 -16.79
CA TYR A 678 -34.74 -12.75 -17.34
C TYR A 678 -34.91 -13.17 -18.79
N VAL A 679 -36.17 -13.32 -19.22
CA VAL A 679 -36.52 -13.47 -20.64
C VAL A 679 -37.51 -12.36 -20.96
N ASN A 680 -37.19 -11.50 -21.92
CA ASN A 680 -37.98 -10.32 -22.28
C ASN A 680 -38.28 -9.41 -21.09
N GLY A 681 -37.30 -9.25 -20.19
CA GLY A 681 -37.44 -8.46 -18.95
C GLY A 681 -38.24 -9.13 -17.82
N VAL A 682 -38.82 -10.31 -18.06
CA VAL A 682 -39.54 -11.08 -17.05
C VAL A 682 -38.57 -11.95 -16.28
N LEU A 683 -38.50 -11.78 -14.95
CA LEU A 683 -37.65 -12.60 -14.07
C LEU A 683 -38.05 -14.08 -14.17
N LYS A 684 -37.09 -14.92 -14.53
CA LYS A 684 -37.27 -16.37 -14.68
C LYS A 684 -36.58 -17.16 -13.57
N GLN A 685 -35.35 -16.81 -13.24
CA GLN A 685 -34.56 -17.45 -12.18
C GLN A 685 -34.10 -16.42 -11.15
N ASN A 686 -34.09 -16.81 -9.89
CA ASN A 686 -33.60 -16.00 -8.77
C ASN A 686 -33.11 -16.94 -7.67
N GLY A 687 -31.81 -17.19 -7.63
CA GLY A 687 -31.18 -18.08 -6.65
C GLY A 687 -29.87 -17.49 -6.14
N ASN A 688 -29.15 -18.28 -5.34
CA ASN A 688 -27.86 -17.88 -4.79
C ASN A 688 -26.82 -19.01 -4.91
N THR A 689 -25.56 -18.67 -5.16
CA THR A 689 -24.45 -19.65 -5.22
C THR A 689 -24.26 -20.43 -3.91
N SER A 690 -24.79 -19.95 -2.78
CA SER A 690 -24.83 -20.68 -1.52
C SER A 690 -25.61 -22.00 -1.60
N GLU A 691 -26.53 -22.11 -2.56
CA GLU A 691 -27.33 -23.31 -2.85
C GLU A 691 -26.53 -24.42 -3.57
N MET A 692 -25.28 -24.17 -3.96
CA MET A 692 -24.44 -25.21 -4.56
C MET A 692 -24.24 -26.38 -3.60
N ILE A 693 -24.62 -27.58 -4.05
CA ILE A 693 -24.47 -28.86 -3.35
C ILE A 693 -22.98 -29.21 -3.24
N PHE A 694 -22.27 -29.19 -4.37
CA PHE A 694 -20.83 -29.30 -4.43
C PHE A 694 -20.20 -27.92 -4.58
N LYS A 695 -19.35 -27.56 -3.62
CA LYS A 695 -18.67 -26.26 -3.56
C LYS A 695 -17.51 -26.18 -4.57
N ILE A 696 -17.11 -24.97 -4.94
CA ILE A 696 -16.11 -24.71 -5.99
C ILE A 696 -14.78 -25.42 -5.72
N ASP A 697 -14.29 -25.36 -4.48
CA ASP A 697 -13.10 -26.08 -4.00
C ASP A 697 -13.21 -27.59 -4.25
N PHE A 698 -14.35 -28.19 -3.89
CA PHE A 698 -14.62 -29.59 -4.16
C PHE A 698 -14.62 -29.89 -5.67
N ILE A 699 -15.38 -29.13 -6.47
CA ILE A 699 -15.55 -29.36 -7.92
C ILE A 699 -14.22 -29.29 -8.66
N VAL A 700 -13.43 -28.24 -8.43
CA VAL A 700 -12.14 -28.06 -9.11
C VAL A 700 -11.16 -29.15 -8.70
N SER A 701 -11.09 -29.45 -7.39
CA SER A 701 -10.26 -30.55 -6.87
C SER A 701 -10.65 -31.88 -7.53
N TYR A 702 -11.95 -32.20 -7.57
CA TYR A 702 -12.49 -33.45 -8.12
C TYR A 702 -12.19 -33.58 -9.62
N LEU A 703 -12.50 -32.56 -10.43
CA LEU A 703 -12.20 -32.54 -11.86
C LEU A 703 -10.70 -32.69 -12.12
N SER A 704 -9.85 -32.05 -11.31
CA SER A 704 -8.40 -32.13 -11.48
C SER A 704 -7.83 -33.53 -11.27
N GLN A 705 -8.52 -34.42 -10.53
CA GLN A 705 -8.10 -35.81 -10.39
C GLN A 705 -8.27 -36.55 -11.73
N ILE A 706 -9.34 -36.24 -12.46
CA ILE A 706 -9.74 -36.90 -13.70
C ILE A 706 -8.97 -36.33 -14.89
N VAL A 707 -8.97 -35.01 -15.06
CA VAL A 707 -8.40 -34.31 -16.22
C VAL A 707 -7.57 -33.11 -15.78
N THR A 708 -6.50 -32.82 -16.51
CA THR A 708 -5.70 -31.60 -16.28
C THR A 708 -6.51 -30.37 -16.71
N LEU A 709 -6.72 -29.42 -15.80
CA LEU A 709 -7.32 -28.13 -16.10
C LEU A 709 -6.19 -27.13 -16.44
N TYR A 710 -6.32 -26.40 -17.55
CA TYR A 710 -5.34 -25.43 -18.03
C TYR A 710 -5.82 -23.99 -17.79
N PRO A 711 -4.89 -23.01 -17.74
CA PRO A 711 -5.26 -21.60 -17.70
C PRO A 711 -6.23 -21.23 -18.83
N GLY A 712 -7.33 -20.59 -18.47
CA GLY A 712 -8.44 -20.22 -19.34
C GLY A 712 -9.58 -21.25 -19.42
N ASP A 713 -9.40 -22.47 -18.91
CA ASP A 713 -10.50 -23.44 -18.86
C ASP A 713 -11.66 -22.94 -17.98
N LEU A 714 -12.87 -23.31 -18.39
CA LEU A 714 -14.12 -22.90 -17.76
C LEU A 714 -14.77 -24.08 -17.05
N ILE A 715 -15.28 -23.82 -15.84
CA ILE A 715 -16.15 -24.75 -15.11
C ILE A 715 -17.48 -24.05 -14.81
N LEU A 716 -18.52 -24.50 -15.49
CA LEU A 716 -19.91 -24.11 -15.29
C LEU A 716 -20.47 -24.87 -14.07
N THR A 717 -20.91 -24.13 -13.06
CA THR A 717 -21.15 -24.68 -11.71
C THR A 717 -22.56 -25.22 -11.50
N GLY A 718 -23.42 -25.23 -12.52
CA GLY A 718 -24.83 -25.56 -12.42
C GLY A 718 -25.71 -24.33 -12.26
N THR A 719 -27.02 -24.54 -12.43
CA THR A 719 -28.04 -23.50 -12.44
C THR A 719 -28.99 -23.62 -11.24
N PRO A 720 -29.48 -22.52 -10.66
CA PRO A 720 -30.57 -22.55 -9.67
C PRO A 720 -31.92 -22.90 -10.33
N ALA A 721 -32.96 -23.02 -9.51
CA ALA A 721 -34.34 -23.25 -9.95
C ALA A 721 -34.86 -22.15 -10.90
N GLY A 722 -35.92 -22.48 -11.65
CA GLY A 722 -36.65 -21.57 -12.53
C GLY A 722 -36.35 -21.74 -14.02
N VAL A 723 -35.76 -22.85 -14.42
CA VAL A 723 -35.55 -23.20 -15.84
C VAL A 723 -36.89 -23.45 -16.53
N GLY A 724 -36.96 -23.18 -17.83
CA GLY A 724 -38.19 -23.18 -18.62
C GLY A 724 -38.91 -24.53 -18.66
N VAL A 725 -38.18 -25.64 -18.76
CA VAL A 725 -38.79 -26.99 -18.88
C VAL A 725 -39.56 -27.45 -17.65
N HIS A 726 -39.25 -26.90 -16.47
CA HIS A 726 -39.90 -27.24 -15.19
C HIS A 726 -40.99 -26.24 -14.78
N ARG A 727 -41.26 -25.23 -15.62
CA ARG A 727 -42.40 -24.34 -15.43
C ARG A 727 -43.72 -25.03 -15.80
N SER A 728 -44.82 -24.50 -15.30
CA SER A 728 -46.17 -24.99 -15.58
C SER A 728 -47.04 -23.87 -16.18
N PRO A 729 -47.32 -23.87 -17.50
CA PRO A 729 -46.80 -24.80 -18.51
C PRO A 729 -45.29 -24.61 -18.79
N PRO A 730 -44.61 -25.59 -19.42
CA PRO A 730 -43.23 -25.43 -19.85
C PRO A 730 -43.06 -24.25 -20.80
N GLU A 731 -41.94 -23.55 -20.67
CA GLU A 731 -41.60 -22.36 -21.45
C GLU A 731 -40.25 -22.56 -22.12
N PHE A 732 -40.12 -22.15 -23.39
CA PHE A 732 -38.90 -22.29 -24.19
C PHE A 732 -38.65 -21.00 -24.97
N LEU A 733 -37.38 -20.74 -25.28
CA LEU A 733 -36.95 -19.59 -26.06
C LEU A 733 -37.46 -19.67 -27.50
N LYS A 734 -37.84 -18.51 -28.04
CA LYS A 734 -38.34 -18.32 -29.40
C LYS A 734 -37.56 -17.22 -30.10
N ALA A 735 -37.57 -17.25 -31.43
CA ALA A 735 -36.97 -16.19 -32.23
C ALA A 735 -37.61 -14.83 -31.86
N GLY A 736 -36.77 -13.82 -31.64
CA GLY A 736 -37.16 -12.50 -31.16
C GLY A 736 -37.09 -12.32 -29.63
N ASP A 737 -36.89 -13.39 -28.86
CA ASP A 737 -36.68 -13.28 -27.41
C ASP A 737 -35.33 -12.63 -27.09
N VAL A 738 -35.22 -12.08 -25.87
CA VAL A 738 -33.96 -11.61 -25.29
C VAL A 738 -33.77 -12.25 -23.93
N VAL A 739 -32.63 -12.94 -23.77
CA VAL A 739 -32.21 -13.53 -22.50
C VAL A 739 -31.21 -12.62 -21.81
N GLU A 740 -31.42 -12.36 -20.54
CA GLU A 740 -30.48 -11.61 -19.71
C GLU A 740 -30.10 -12.39 -18.48
N THR A 741 -28.80 -12.47 -18.16
CA THR A 741 -28.30 -13.09 -16.93
C THR A 741 -27.50 -12.09 -16.13
N GLU A 742 -27.77 -12.01 -14.83
CA GLU A 742 -27.09 -11.12 -13.90
C GLU A 742 -26.54 -11.93 -12.73
N ILE A 743 -25.28 -11.67 -12.37
CA ILE A 743 -24.68 -12.18 -11.14
C ILE A 743 -24.08 -11.01 -10.37
N GLU A 744 -24.41 -10.96 -9.09
CA GLU A 744 -23.93 -9.92 -8.17
C GLU A 744 -22.41 -9.75 -8.24
N GLY A 745 -21.98 -8.49 -8.40
CA GLY A 745 -20.56 -8.13 -8.49
C GLY A 745 -19.87 -8.50 -9.81
N ILE A 746 -20.46 -9.36 -10.66
CA ILE A 746 -19.96 -9.68 -12.01
C ILE A 746 -20.62 -8.81 -13.07
N GLY A 747 -21.91 -8.52 -12.98
CA GLY A 747 -22.61 -7.66 -13.93
C GLY A 747 -23.71 -8.40 -14.68
N LYS A 748 -23.95 -8.01 -15.94
CA LYS A 748 -25.06 -8.53 -16.75
C LYS A 748 -24.62 -8.85 -18.17
N LEU A 749 -25.09 -9.98 -18.71
CA LEU A 749 -25.06 -10.29 -20.15
C LEU A 749 -26.49 -10.28 -20.71
N ARG A 750 -26.63 -9.93 -22.00
CA ARG A 750 -27.90 -9.74 -22.69
C ARG A 750 -27.79 -10.25 -24.13
N ASN A 751 -28.35 -11.43 -24.40
CA ASN A 751 -28.24 -12.09 -25.70
C ASN A 751 -29.62 -12.11 -26.40
N PRO A 752 -29.74 -11.55 -27.62
CA PRO A 752 -30.91 -11.76 -28.46
C PRO A 752 -30.99 -13.20 -28.97
N VAL A 753 -32.19 -13.66 -29.29
CA VAL A 753 -32.47 -15.01 -29.80
C VAL A 753 -33.01 -14.92 -31.23
N GLU A 754 -32.41 -15.65 -32.17
CA GLU A 754 -32.79 -15.67 -33.60
C GLU A 754 -33.04 -17.07 -34.14
#